data_AF-A0A9D4IF76-F1
#
_entry.id   AF-A0A9D4IF76-F1
#
_cell.length_a   1.000
_cell.length_b   1.000
_cell.length_c   1.000
_cell.angle_alpha   90.00
_cell.angle_beta   90.00
_cell.angle_gamma   90.00
#
_symmetry.space_group_name_H-M   'P 1'
#
loop_
_entity.id
_entity.type
_entity.pdbx_description
1 polymer ?
#
loop_
_entity_poly.entity_id
_entity_poly.type
_entity_poly.pdbx_seq_one_letter_code
_entity_poly.pdbx_strand_id
1 'polypeptide(L)'
;MTFRDEKLTLKFYAAQVVRHIQHLLLKPKILAYLNDVPQEEQNIEIGAALVALWCQPTERIAESDVVKQLDELSDEVRDILQRAHPEHAVLHQNIIQDGLKEDSQTMEWSWHILDAINTVLYLKHSFKGGNFHNYCPQDNFIDKALKTKKGTPIIMCIIYAALARRLGVVLEPVNPPYHFMLRFKQHPFKPPDQMYVYINAFDGGKRLEFSDVAQEIEVDPDLITEDTMVCVTPCYVIELEVRNVVHIGHELGKSGDYTLLRTALEWSVLMKGDNIEARMNLARINLHLGVNLEEAQQMLQYVAGTRSLSTALFDPVAHLLNAVTEKASVLNERNKNHKIKVIKRKKSKTVEFAVGLVMIHKRLNYDCVISGWDYKCEASHEWKLQNPMTGLSQPFYIVLVEDGSRRYVAEASLAIKFTLLKRVIELEVRNVVHIGHELGKSGDYTLLRTALEWSVLMKGDNIEARMNLARINLHLGVNLEEAQQMLQYVAGTRSLSTALFDPVAHLLNAVTEKASVLNERNKNHKIKVIKRKKSKTVEFAVGLVMIHKRLNYDCVISGWDYKCEASHEWKLQNPMTGLSQPFYIVLVEDGSRRYVAEEDLEVHPDPHIISHREVGKYFSTFDGYRYIMNSEKVAEYPDDEDFSKILVHRHFGITLSMTCNGFDDLFFFLNL
;
A
#
# COMPACT_ATOMS: atom_id res chain seq x y z
N MET A 1 -10.02 -1.84 12.82
CA MET A 1 -11.09 -2.34 11.92
C MET A 1 -10.52 -3.47 11.06
N THR A 2 -11.03 -4.69 11.17
CA THR A 2 -10.68 -5.79 10.25
C THR A 2 -11.55 -5.69 9.01
N PHE A 3 -10.96 -5.39 7.85
CA PHE A 3 -11.66 -5.43 6.56
C PHE A 3 -12.15 -6.86 6.31
N ARG A 4 -13.47 -7.05 6.26
CA ARG A 4 -14.08 -8.29 5.74
C ARG A 4 -14.13 -8.17 4.22
N ASP A 5 -13.39 -9.04 3.52
CA ASP A 5 -13.52 -9.15 2.06
C ASP A 5 -14.76 -9.99 1.76
N GLU A 6 -15.82 -9.35 1.24
CA GLU A 6 -17.09 -9.99 0.93
C GLU A 6 -17.15 -10.40 -0.55
N LYS A 7 -18.00 -11.38 -0.89
CA LYS A 7 -18.32 -11.76 -2.29
C LYS A 7 -17.12 -12.27 -3.11
N LEU A 8 -16.19 -13.01 -2.49
CA LEU A 8 -15.00 -13.59 -3.14
C LEU A 8 -15.29 -14.36 -4.45
N THR A 9 -16.40 -15.10 -4.51
CA THR A 9 -16.83 -15.82 -5.74
C THR A 9 -17.12 -14.85 -6.89
N LEU A 10 -17.88 -13.79 -6.62
CA LEU A 10 -18.19 -12.77 -7.63
C LEU A 10 -16.91 -12.03 -8.03
N LYS A 11 -16.03 -11.71 -7.08
CA LYS A 11 -14.73 -11.08 -7.35
C LYS A 11 -13.87 -11.94 -8.28
N PHE A 12 -13.79 -13.25 -8.03
CA PHE A 12 -13.06 -14.19 -8.87
C PHE A 12 -13.62 -14.25 -10.29
N TYR A 13 -14.93 -14.47 -10.45
CA TYR A 13 -15.53 -14.56 -11.78
C TYR A 13 -15.58 -13.21 -12.50
N ALA A 14 -15.75 -12.11 -11.77
CA ALA A 14 -15.64 -10.76 -12.33
C ALA A 14 -14.24 -10.53 -12.89
N ALA A 15 -13.17 -10.90 -12.19
CA ALA A 15 -11.82 -10.78 -12.73
C ALA A 15 -11.62 -11.60 -14.03
N GLN A 16 -12.21 -12.81 -14.11
CA GLN A 16 -12.15 -13.62 -15.33
C GLN A 16 -12.95 -12.99 -16.48
N VAL A 17 -14.15 -12.48 -16.21
CA VAL A 17 -15.03 -11.87 -17.22
C VAL A 17 -14.50 -10.52 -17.69
N VAL A 18 -13.99 -9.68 -16.79
CA VAL A 18 -13.41 -8.37 -17.10
C VAL A 18 -12.30 -8.52 -18.13
N ARG A 19 -11.43 -9.53 -17.99
CA ARG A 19 -10.40 -9.80 -18.98
C ARG A 19 -10.96 -10.03 -20.37
N HIS A 20 -11.94 -10.91 -20.48
CA HIS A 20 -12.56 -11.22 -21.77
C HIS A 20 -13.24 -9.99 -22.38
N ILE A 21 -13.99 -9.23 -21.57
CA ILE A 21 -14.65 -8.00 -21.99
C ILE A 21 -13.63 -6.96 -22.47
N GLN A 22 -12.55 -6.73 -21.71
CA GLN A 22 -11.52 -5.77 -22.09
C GLN A 22 -10.83 -6.15 -23.40
N HIS A 23 -10.49 -7.42 -23.60
CA HIS A 23 -9.93 -7.88 -24.86
C HIS A 23 -10.89 -7.67 -26.04
N LEU A 24 -12.18 -7.94 -25.86
CA LEU A 24 -13.19 -7.66 -26.89
C LEU A 24 -13.29 -6.16 -27.21
N LEU A 25 -13.19 -5.28 -26.21
CA LEU A 25 -13.26 -3.83 -26.38
C LEU A 25 -11.98 -3.24 -26.99
N LEU A 26 -10.81 -3.76 -26.62
CA LEU A 26 -9.51 -3.27 -27.08
C LEU A 26 -9.16 -3.78 -28.48
N LYS A 27 -9.59 -4.99 -28.86
CA LYS A 27 -9.21 -5.61 -30.13
C LYS A 27 -9.47 -4.73 -31.37
N PRO A 28 -10.64 -4.09 -31.55
CA PRO A 28 -10.85 -3.17 -32.68
C PRO A 28 -9.88 -2.00 -32.68
N LYS A 29 -9.58 -1.44 -31.51
CA LYS A 29 -8.67 -0.30 -31.35
C LYS A 29 -7.21 -0.68 -31.67
N ILE A 30 -6.79 -1.86 -31.23
CA ILE A 30 -5.47 -2.42 -31.55
C ILE A 30 -5.34 -2.65 -33.05
N LEU A 31 -6.36 -3.28 -33.67
CA LEU A 31 -6.35 -3.51 -35.11
C LEU A 31 -6.32 -2.20 -35.90
N ALA A 32 -7.04 -1.15 -35.45
CA ALA A 32 -6.98 0.16 -36.06
C ALA A 32 -5.58 0.78 -35.98
N TYR A 33 -4.94 0.74 -34.81
CA TYR A 33 -3.57 1.21 -34.64
C TYR A 33 -2.58 0.46 -35.56
N LEU A 34 -2.66 -0.87 -35.62
CA LEU A 34 -1.73 -1.71 -36.38
C LEU A 34 -1.95 -1.66 -37.90
N ASN A 35 -3.21 -1.55 -38.33
CA ASN A 35 -3.60 -1.72 -39.73
C ASN A 35 -3.99 -0.43 -40.44
N ASP A 36 -4.71 0.46 -39.76
CA ASP A 36 -5.43 1.56 -40.39
C ASP A 36 -4.66 2.89 -40.27
N VAL A 37 -3.86 3.08 -39.22
CA VAL A 37 -3.04 4.29 -39.02
C VAL A 37 -1.75 4.18 -39.86
N PRO A 38 -1.41 5.18 -40.70
CA PRO A 38 -0.14 5.22 -41.43
C PRO A 38 1.06 5.20 -40.50
N GLN A 39 2.16 4.55 -40.90
CA GLN A 39 3.35 4.40 -40.05
C GLN A 39 3.94 5.73 -39.57
N GLU A 40 3.84 6.79 -40.37
CA GLU A 40 4.34 8.13 -40.06
C GLU A 40 3.50 8.84 -38.99
N GLU A 41 2.23 8.45 -38.84
CA GLU A 41 1.28 9.04 -37.87
C GLU A 41 1.17 8.20 -36.57
N GLN A 42 1.82 7.04 -36.52
CA GLN A 42 1.77 6.14 -35.38
C GLN A 42 2.65 6.63 -34.22
N ASN A 43 2.02 7.09 -33.15
CA ASN A 43 2.70 7.40 -31.90
C ASN A 43 3.03 6.11 -31.13
N ILE A 44 4.33 5.85 -30.94
CA ILE A 44 4.84 4.63 -30.30
C ILE A 44 4.32 4.49 -28.86
N GLU A 45 4.18 5.59 -28.12
CA GLU A 45 3.69 5.56 -26.73
C GLU A 45 2.22 5.11 -26.61
N ILE A 46 1.41 5.33 -27.65
CA ILE A 46 0.02 4.85 -27.70
C ILE A 46 0.02 3.33 -27.92
N GLY A 47 0.89 2.84 -28.81
CA GLY A 47 1.11 1.42 -28.99
C GLY A 47 1.51 0.73 -27.69
N ALA A 48 2.48 1.28 -26.96
CA ALA A 48 2.93 0.76 -25.67
C ALA A 48 1.83 0.79 -24.60
N ALA A 49 1.02 1.86 -24.57
CA ALA A 49 -0.13 1.94 -23.66
C ALA A 49 -1.19 0.87 -23.97
N LEU A 50 -1.43 0.57 -25.26
CA LEU A 50 -2.33 -0.51 -25.67
C LEU A 50 -1.79 -1.90 -25.29
N VAL A 51 -0.47 -2.14 -25.42
CA VAL A 51 0.16 -3.38 -24.94
C VAL A 51 -0.01 -3.53 -23.43
N ALA A 52 0.24 -2.45 -22.68
CA ALA A 52 0.03 -2.42 -21.23
C ALA A 52 -1.43 -2.76 -20.86
N LEU A 53 -2.41 -2.15 -21.53
CA LEU A 53 -3.83 -2.44 -21.34
C LEU A 53 -4.20 -3.89 -21.64
N TRP A 54 -3.66 -4.45 -22.73
CA TRP A 54 -3.98 -5.81 -23.16
C TRP A 54 -3.39 -6.89 -22.24
N CYS A 55 -2.15 -6.69 -21.81
CA CYS A 55 -1.42 -7.63 -20.97
C CYS A 55 -1.74 -7.49 -19.48
N GLN A 56 -2.37 -6.37 -19.05
CA GLN A 56 -2.75 -6.11 -17.67
C GLN A 56 -4.27 -5.87 -17.51
N PRO A 57 -5.12 -6.84 -17.86
CA PRO A 57 -6.56 -6.61 -18.05
C PRO A 57 -7.36 -6.41 -16.75
N THR A 58 -6.73 -6.56 -15.59
CA THR A 58 -7.35 -6.31 -14.28
C THR A 58 -6.88 -5.00 -13.67
N GLU A 59 -5.89 -4.35 -14.28
CA GLU A 59 -5.36 -3.07 -13.83
C GLU A 59 -6.23 -1.92 -14.37
N ARG A 60 -6.33 -0.84 -13.58
CA ARG A 60 -6.99 0.39 -14.01
C ARG A 60 -5.96 1.26 -14.72
N ILE A 61 -5.87 1.08 -16.03
CA ILE A 61 -5.00 1.85 -16.91
C ILE A 61 -5.90 2.62 -17.88
N ALA A 62 -5.55 3.87 -18.20
CA ALA A 62 -6.14 4.60 -19.32
C ALA A 62 -5.02 5.18 -20.18
N GLU A 63 -5.18 5.10 -21.50
CA GLU A 63 -4.22 5.71 -22.45
C GLU A 63 -4.05 7.21 -22.19
N SER A 64 -5.14 7.90 -21.83
CA SER A 64 -5.13 9.30 -21.45
C SER A 64 -4.22 9.58 -20.25
N ASP A 65 -4.08 8.63 -19.32
CA ASP A 65 -3.24 8.81 -18.13
C ASP A 65 -1.76 8.70 -18.49
N VAL A 66 -1.40 7.85 -19.46
CA VAL A 66 -0.02 7.76 -19.99
C VAL A 66 0.32 9.03 -20.75
N VAL A 67 -0.57 9.47 -21.65
CA VAL A 67 -0.37 10.72 -22.42
C VAL A 67 -0.22 11.91 -21.48
N LYS A 68 -1.11 12.05 -20.49
CA LYS A 68 -1.07 13.13 -19.50
C LYS A 68 0.24 13.14 -18.72
N GLN A 69 0.73 11.99 -18.25
CA GLN A 69 2.02 11.92 -17.54
C GLN A 69 3.20 12.33 -18.42
N LEU A 70 3.18 11.97 -19.70
CA LEU A 70 4.21 12.40 -20.66
C LEU A 70 4.11 13.90 -20.96
N ASP A 71 2.90 14.46 -21.01
CA ASP A 71 2.68 15.89 -21.18
C ASP A 71 3.19 16.68 -19.96
N GLU A 72 2.89 16.22 -18.74
CA GLU A 72 3.41 16.79 -17.49
C GLU A 72 4.95 16.77 -17.45
N LEU A 73 5.57 15.66 -17.83
CA LEU A 73 7.04 15.58 -17.94
C LEU A 73 7.58 16.55 -19.01
N SER A 74 6.85 16.72 -20.13
CA SER A 74 7.25 17.65 -21.19
C SER A 74 7.15 19.11 -20.72
N ASP A 75 6.15 19.44 -19.90
CA ASP A 75 6.02 20.76 -19.29
C ASP A 75 7.16 21.04 -18.31
N GLU A 76 7.59 20.03 -17.55
CA GLU A 76 8.80 20.16 -16.72
C GLU A 76 10.06 20.40 -17.55
N VAL A 77 10.17 19.82 -18.75
CA VAL A 77 11.28 20.11 -19.67
C VAL A 77 11.21 21.55 -20.17
N ARG A 78 10.02 22.05 -20.54
CA ARG A 78 9.81 23.46 -20.91
C ARG A 78 10.20 24.40 -19.79
N ASP A 79 9.90 24.05 -18.55
CA ASP A 79 10.29 24.78 -17.35
C ASP A 79 11.80 24.91 -17.18
N ILE A 80 12.56 23.84 -17.48
CA ILE A 80 14.02 23.87 -17.44
C ILE A 80 14.55 24.77 -18.57
N LEU A 81 14.03 24.60 -19.79
CA LEU A 81 14.40 25.41 -20.94
C LEU A 81 14.10 26.90 -20.70
N GLN A 82 12.96 27.23 -20.11
CA GLN A 82 12.57 28.61 -19.81
C GLN A 82 13.53 29.31 -18.84
N ARG A 83 14.15 28.57 -17.91
CA ARG A 83 15.12 29.10 -16.95
C ARG A 83 16.53 29.19 -17.54
N ALA A 84 16.93 28.24 -18.37
CA ALA A 84 18.28 28.15 -18.93
C ALA A 84 18.44 28.93 -20.26
N HIS A 85 17.43 28.89 -21.11
CA HIS A 85 17.40 29.43 -22.48
C HIS A 85 16.04 30.11 -22.80
N PRO A 86 15.72 31.29 -22.22
CA PRO A 86 14.43 31.96 -22.43
C PRO A 86 14.09 32.31 -23.88
N GLU A 87 15.11 32.40 -24.74
CA GLU A 87 15.03 32.72 -26.17
C GLU A 87 14.65 31.52 -27.07
N HIS A 88 14.53 30.32 -26.48
CA HIS A 88 14.34 29.07 -27.21
C HIS A 88 13.00 29.01 -27.96
N ALA A 89 12.98 28.64 -29.25
CA ALA A 89 11.75 28.70 -30.06
C ALA A 89 10.59 27.83 -29.56
N VAL A 90 10.86 26.66 -28.97
CA VAL A 90 9.84 25.80 -28.33
C VAL A 90 8.98 26.52 -27.28
N LEU A 91 9.48 27.59 -26.67
CA LEU A 91 8.74 28.37 -25.67
C LEU A 91 7.75 29.35 -26.31
N HIS A 92 8.00 29.75 -27.56
CA HIS A 92 7.29 30.83 -28.25
C HIS A 92 6.51 30.37 -29.49
N GLN A 93 6.76 29.15 -29.97
CA GLN A 93 6.15 28.58 -31.18
C GLN A 93 5.57 27.19 -30.90
N ASN A 94 4.48 26.85 -31.59
CA ASN A 94 3.85 25.54 -31.49
C ASN A 94 4.45 24.60 -32.56
N ILE A 95 5.57 23.95 -32.24
CA ILE A 95 6.46 23.24 -33.21
C ILE A 95 5.98 21.79 -33.51
N ILE A 96 4.73 21.46 -33.19
CA ILE A 96 4.27 20.05 -33.10
C ILE A 96 4.13 19.35 -34.48
N GLN A 97 3.94 20.09 -35.58
CA GLN A 97 3.66 19.48 -36.90
C GLN A 97 4.82 19.50 -37.90
N ASP A 98 5.67 20.54 -37.89
CA ASP A 98 6.75 20.70 -38.88
C ASP A 98 8.15 20.37 -38.35
N GLY A 99 8.28 20.07 -37.05
CA GLY A 99 9.56 19.86 -36.38
C GLY A 99 10.44 21.12 -36.36
N LEU A 100 11.58 21.04 -35.70
CA LEU A 100 12.63 22.05 -35.84
C LEU A 100 13.24 21.95 -37.25
N LYS A 101 13.39 23.08 -37.96
CA LYS A 101 13.99 23.14 -39.32
C LYS A 101 15.41 22.54 -39.31
N GLU A 102 15.91 22.08 -40.45
CA GLU A 102 17.30 21.58 -40.58
C GLU A 102 18.29 22.74 -40.81
N ASP A 103 18.49 23.62 -39.83
CA ASP A 103 19.50 24.68 -39.83
C ASP A 103 20.43 24.63 -38.60
N SER A 104 21.47 25.47 -38.57
CA SER A 104 22.48 25.41 -37.51
C SER A 104 21.95 25.84 -36.14
N GLN A 105 20.96 26.73 -36.07
CA GLN A 105 20.42 27.28 -34.83
C GLN A 105 19.42 26.31 -34.21
N THR A 106 18.58 25.68 -35.03
CA THR A 106 17.66 24.63 -34.62
C THR A 106 18.36 23.36 -34.15
N MET A 107 19.56 23.09 -34.66
CA MET A 107 20.38 21.97 -34.19
C MET A 107 20.89 22.18 -32.76
N GLU A 108 21.34 23.40 -32.45
CA GLU A 108 21.74 23.78 -31.08
C GLU A 108 20.56 23.70 -30.12
N TRP A 109 19.39 24.17 -30.54
CA TRP A 109 18.14 24.06 -29.78
C TRP A 109 17.71 22.61 -29.54
N SER A 110 17.87 21.73 -30.53
CA SER A 110 17.60 20.30 -30.35
C SER A 110 18.44 19.71 -29.22
N TRP A 111 19.72 20.11 -29.10
CA TRP A 111 20.58 19.66 -28.01
C TRP A 111 20.18 20.23 -26.64
N HIS A 112 19.80 21.51 -26.57
CA HIS A 112 19.25 22.08 -25.35
C HIS A 112 18.02 21.30 -24.85
N ILE A 113 17.13 20.90 -25.77
CA ILE A 113 15.96 20.06 -25.46
C ILE A 113 16.40 18.70 -24.90
N LEU A 114 17.32 18.01 -25.58
CA LEU A 114 17.78 16.67 -25.16
C LEU A 114 18.48 16.71 -23.80
N ASP A 115 19.26 17.76 -23.50
CA ASP A 115 19.87 17.97 -22.18
C ASP A 115 18.83 18.26 -21.09
N ALA A 116 17.81 19.05 -21.41
CA ALA A 116 16.71 19.31 -20.50
C ALA A 116 15.89 18.03 -20.24
N ILE A 117 15.67 17.18 -21.25
CA ILE A 117 15.06 15.84 -21.09
C ILE A 117 15.91 14.97 -20.15
N ASN A 118 17.23 14.91 -20.36
CA ASN A 118 18.14 14.16 -19.49
C ASN A 118 18.06 14.65 -18.03
N THR A 119 17.96 15.97 -17.84
CA THR A 119 17.83 16.59 -16.53
C THR A 119 16.50 16.22 -15.86
N VAL A 120 15.37 16.27 -16.58
CA VAL A 120 14.06 15.86 -16.03
C VAL A 120 14.05 14.37 -15.71
N LEU A 121 14.37 13.51 -16.67
CA LEU A 121 14.25 12.07 -16.49
C LEU A 121 15.24 11.53 -15.46
N TYR A 122 16.52 11.78 -15.63
CA TYR A 122 17.56 11.08 -14.86
C TYR A 122 17.97 11.82 -13.60
N LEU A 123 18.08 13.16 -13.65
CA LEU A 123 18.53 13.94 -12.48
C LEU A 123 17.38 14.25 -11.53
N LYS A 124 16.25 14.73 -12.05
CA LYS A 124 15.10 15.14 -11.21
C LYS A 124 14.23 13.95 -10.80
N HIS A 125 13.83 13.12 -11.76
CA HIS A 125 12.91 11.99 -11.51
C HIS A 125 13.62 10.65 -11.29
N SER A 126 14.95 10.59 -11.41
CA SER A 126 15.75 9.38 -11.15
C SER A 126 15.29 8.15 -11.93
N PHE A 127 14.84 8.35 -13.18
CA PHE A 127 14.61 7.25 -14.10
C PHE A 127 15.88 6.41 -14.27
N LYS A 128 15.74 5.10 -14.37
CA LYS A 128 16.87 4.19 -14.60
C LYS A 128 16.44 2.89 -15.26
N GLY A 129 17.40 2.19 -15.85
CA GLY A 129 17.18 0.85 -16.35
C GLY A 129 16.66 -0.13 -15.29
N GLY A 130 15.69 -0.96 -15.68
CA GLY A 130 15.23 -2.11 -14.90
C GLY A 130 16.34 -3.15 -14.69
N ASN A 131 16.20 -4.02 -13.69
CA ASN A 131 17.21 -5.05 -13.43
C ASN A 131 17.02 -6.23 -14.40
N PHE A 132 17.90 -6.33 -15.40
CA PHE A 132 17.91 -7.42 -16.40
C PHE A 132 17.89 -8.82 -15.78
N HIS A 133 18.49 -9.02 -14.61
CA HIS A 133 18.60 -10.36 -13.99
C HIS A 133 17.31 -10.85 -13.32
N ASN A 134 16.40 -9.95 -12.97
CA ASN A 134 15.20 -10.29 -12.22
C ASN A 134 13.94 -10.43 -13.09
N TYR A 135 14.04 -10.18 -14.41
CA TYR A 135 12.95 -10.31 -15.39
C TYR A 135 11.60 -9.78 -14.87
N CYS A 136 11.61 -8.56 -14.30
CA CYS A 136 10.39 -8.01 -13.72
C CYS A 136 9.38 -7.68 -14.84
N PRO A 137 8.19 -8.28 -14.87
CA PRO A 137 7.21 -8.01 -15.92
C PRO A 137 6.81 -6.52 -15.99
N GLN A 138 6.83 -5.85 -14.84
CA GLN A 138 6.44 -4.44 -14.72
C GLN A 138 7.35 -3.49 -15.50
N ASP A 139 8.64 -3.81 -15.65
CA ASP A 139 9.58 -2.94 -16.36
C ASP A 139 9.29 -2.88 -17.88
N ASN A 140 8.40 -3.74 -18.40
CA ASN A 140 8.01 -3.79 -19.82
C ASN A 140 6.75 -3.00 -20.14
N PHE A 141 6.10 -2.35 -19.16
CA PHE A 141 4.87 -1.60 -19.41
C PHE A 141 5.07 -0.12 -19.13
N ILE A 142 4.68 0.72 -20.08
CA ILE A 142 4.88 2.18 -19.99
C ILE A 142 4.17 2.80 -18.76
N ASP A 143 2.98 2.31 -18.39
CA ASP A 143 2.25 2.79 -17.21
C ASP A 143 3.01 2.52 -15.91
N LYS A 144 3.62 1.33 -15.81
CA LYS A 144 4.42 0.95 -14.66
C LYS A 144 5.74 1.69 -14.67
N ALA A 145 6.41 1.84 -15.81
CA ALA A 145 7.67 2.54 -15.91
C ALA A 145 7.57 4.03 -15.53
N LEU A 146 6.49 4.71 -15.94
CA LEU A 146 6.23 6.10 -15.52
C LEU A 146 6.01 6.22 -14.01
N LYS A 147 5.44 5.19 -13.37
CA LYS A 147 5.21 5.15 -11.92
C LYS A 147 6.45 4.75 -11.10
N THR A 148 7.15 3.70 -11.52
CA THR A 148 8.31 3.13 -10.80
C THR A 148 9.62 3.83 -11.15
N LYS A 149 9.62 4.64 -12.21
CA LYS A 149 10.81 5.26 -12.81
C LYS A 149 11.83 4.22 -13.28
N LYS A 150 11.37 3.03 -13.66
CA LYS A 150 12.18 1.90 -14.15
C LYS A 150 11.57 1.27 -15.37
N GLY A 151 12.37 1.01 -16.40
CA GLY A 151 11.89 0.37 -17.63
C GLY A 151 12.97 -0.43 -18.34
N THR A 152 12.56 -1.27 -19.29
CA THR A 152 13.46 -1.92 -20.24
C THR A 152 14.03 -0.90 -21.24
N PRO A 153 15.11 -1.24 -21.99
CA PRO A 153 15.67 -0.33 -22.99
C PRO A 153 14.63 0.19 -23.98
N ILE A 154 13.68 -0.66 -24.40
CA ILE A 154 12.58 -0.29 -25.29
C ILE A 154 11.69 0.77 -24.64
N ILE A 155 11.16 0.50 -23.44
CA ILE A 155 10.25 1.42 -22.75
C ILE A 155 10.92 2.76 -22.43
N MET A 156 12.20 2.73 -22.04
CA MET A 156 12.99 3.94 -21.81
C MET A 156 13.14 4.77 -23.09
N CYS A 157 13.43 4.14 -24.23
CA CYS A 157 13.50 4.82 -25.51
C CYS A 157 12.13 5.36 -25.96
N ILE A 158 11.03 4.64 -25.71
CA ILE A 158 9.68 5.12 -26.02
C ILE A 158 9.36 6.39 -25.24
N ILE A 159 9.61 6.41 -23.93
CA ILE A 159 9.39 7.61 -23.09
C ILE A 159 10.26 8.76 -23.61
N TYR A 160 11.54 8.51 -23.85
CA TYR A 160 12.49 9.52 -24.30
C TYR A 160 12.11 10.14 -25.65
N ALA A 161 11.80 9.30 -26.64
CA ALA A 161 11.34 9.74 -27.96
C ALA A 161 10.00 10.49 -27.89
N ALA A 162 9.09 10.05 -27.02
CA ALA A 162 7.80 10.70 -26.83
C ALA A 162 7.93 12.12 -26.25
N LEU A 163 8.89 12.36 -25.34
CA LEU A 163 9.20 13.71 -24.83
C LEU A 163 9.86 14.58 -25.89
N ALA A 164 10.87 14.05 -26.59
CA ALA A 164 11.57 14.75 -27.66
C ALA A 164 10.59 15.22 -28.75
N ARG A 165 9.70 14.33 -29.19
CA ARG A 165 8.69 14.60 -30.21
C ARG A 165 7.72 15.71 -29.80
N ARG A 166 7.29 15.74 -28.54
CA ARG A 166 6.42 16.82 -27.98
C ARG A 166 7.09 18.20 -27.98
N LEU A 167 8.41 18.22 -28.05
CA LEU A 167 9.24 19.43 -28.06
C LEU A 167 9.82 19.71 -29.45
N GLY A 168 9.36 19.00 -30.49
CA GLY A 168 9.75 19.26 -31.88
C GLY A 168 11.06 18.59 -32.35
N VAL A 169 11.62 17.69 -31.53
CA VAL A 169 12.81 16.89 -31.89
C VAL A 169 12.38 15.48 -32.27
N VAL A 170 12.68 15.08 -33.51
CA VAL A 170 12.38 13.72 -33.99
C VAL A 170 13.58 12.82 -33.74
N LEU A 171 13.34 11.74 -33.00
CA LEU A 171 14.32 10.69 -32.73
C LEU A 171 13.86 9.40 -33.40
N GLU A 172 14.79 8.71 -34.05
CA GLU A 172 14.52 7.50 -34.81
C GLU A 172 14.92 6.27 -33.98
N PRO A 173 14.01 5.32 -33.71
CA PRO A 173 14.35 4.11 -32.98
C PRO A 173 15.23 3.18 -33.83
N VAL A 174 16.23 2.56 -33.20
CA VAL A 174 17.11 1.56 -33.83
C VAL A 174 17.25 0.34 -32.93
N ASN A 175 17.44 -0.83 -33.55
CA ASN A 175 17.52 -2.11 -32.86
C ASN A 175 18.84 -2.85 -33.18
N PRO A 176 19.99 -2.33 -32.69
CA PRO A 176 21.27 -3.03 -32.82
C PRO A 176 21.22 -4.40 -32.10
N PRO A 177 22.15 -5.31 -32.40
CA PRO A 177 22.23 -6.61 -31.73
C PRO A 177 22.20 -6.46 -30.20
N TYR A 178 21.28 -7.19 -29.56
CA TYR A 178 21.09 -7.26 -28.10
C TYR A 178 20.70 -5.95 -27.39
N HIS A 179 20.49 -4.85 -28.11
CA HIS A 179 20.18 -3.53 -27.53
C HIS A 179 19.08 -2.79 -28.30
N PHE A 180 18.55 -1.72 -27.71
CA PHE A 180 17.58 -0.83 -28.34
C PHE A 180 17.90 0.60 -27.97
N MET A 181 18.00 1.48 -28.96
CA MET A 181 18.48 2.85 -28.80
C MET A 181 17.71 3.81 -29.71
N LEU A 182 17.99 5.10 -29.58
CA LEU A 182 17.50 6.12 -30.49
C LEU A 182 18.67 6.70 -31.29
N ARG A 183 18.43 7.17 -32.51
CA ARG A 183 19.37 7.98 -33.28
C ARG A 183 18.77 9.34 -33.62
N PHE A 184 19.61 10.36 -33.56
CA PHE A 184 19.27 11.75 -33.87
C PHE A 184 20.04 12.19 -35.12
N LYS A 185 19.32 12.68 -36.12
CA LYS A 185 19.90 13.12 -37.41
C LYS A 185 20.56 14.50 -37.26
N GLN A 186 21.76 14.53 -36.68
CA GLN A 186 22.48 15.79 -36.39
C GLN A 186 23.10 16.41 -37.64
N HIS A 187 23.54 15.61 -38.60
CA HIS A 187 24.29 16.10 -39.76
C HIS A 187 23.69 15.59 -41.08
N PRO A 188 22.55 16.14 -41.53
CA PRO A 188 21.83 15.66 -42.72
C PRO A 188 22.66 15.57 -44.01
N PHE A 189 23.72 16.37 -44.12
CA PHE A 189 24.58 16.47 -45.31
C PHE A 189 25.88 15.67 -45.21
N LYS A 190 26.13 14.98 -44.09
CA LYS A 190 27.28 14.09 -43.90
C LYS A 190 26.96 12.66 -44.37
N PRO A 191 27.98 11.82 -44.63
CA PRO A 191 27.76 10.41 -44.92
C PRO A 191 27.06 9.68 -43.76
N PRO A 192 26.37 8.54 -44.00
CA PRO A 192 25.50 7.87 -43.02
C PRO A 192 26.17 7.56 -41.67
N ASP A 193 27.44 7.19 -41.67
CA ASP A 193 28.28 6.89 -40.50
C ASP A 193 28.57 8.11 -39.61
N GLN A 194 28.41 9.33 -40.14
CA GLN A 194 28.63 10.60 -39.43
C GLN A 194 27.38 11.49 -39.40
N MET A 195 26.27 10.98 -39.92
CA MET A 195 25.00 11.68 -40.06
C MET A 195 24.22 11.70 -38.75
N TYR A 196 24.41 10.66 -37.93
CA TYR A 196 23.63 10.41 -36.73
C TYR A 196 24.46 10.40 -35.46
N VAL A 197 23.87 10.89 -34.39
CA VAL A 197 24.32 10.61 -33.02
C VAL A 197 23.32 9.67 -32.36
N TYR A 198 23.83 8.69 -31.64
CA TYR A 198 23.03 7.68 -30.96
C TYR A 198 22.81 8.06 -29.50
N ILE A 199 21.62 7.76 -28.98
CA ILE A 199 21.19 8.10 -27.62
C ILE A 199 20.82 6.82 -26.89
N ASN A 200 21.56 6.52 -25.82
CA ASN A 200 21.25 5.44 -24.90
C ASN A 200 20.29 5.91 -23.81
N ALA A 201 18.98 5.87 -24.09
CA ALA A 201 17.96 6.28 -23.09
C ALA A 201 17.86 5.32 -21.89
N PHE A 202 18.41 4.10 -21.98
CA PHE A 202 18.47 3.17 -20.86
C PHE A 202 19.54 3.56 -19.84
N ASP A 203 20.66 4.09 -20.32
CA ASP A 203 21.79 4.52 -19.50
C ASP A 203 21.97 6.05 -19.51
N GLY A 204 20.98 6.76 -18.98
CA GLY A 204 21.10 8.19 -18.68
C GLY A 204 21.08 9.14 -19.88
N GLY A 205 20.68 8.66 -21.06
CA GLY A 205 20.64 9.48 -22.27
C GLY A 205 22.04 9.79 -22.81
N LYS A 206 23.02 8.90 -22.58
CA LYS A 206 24.38 9.00 -23.11
C LYS A 206 24.35 9.19 -24.64
N ARG A 207 25.21 10.07 -25.12
CA ARG A 207 25.41 10.37 -26.54
C ARG A 207 26.60 9.56 -27.05
N LEU A 208 26.45 8.95 -28.21
CA LEU A 208 27.45 8.06 -28.79
C LEU A 208 27.58 8.37 -30.27
N GLU A 209 28.81 8.49 -30.74
CA GLU A 209 29.10 8.46 -32.18
C GLU A 209 29.00 7.02 -32.69
N PHE A 210 28.91 6.82 -34.00
CA PHE A 210 28.82 5.48 -34.60
C PHE A 210 29.95 4.54 -34.13
N SER A 211 31.17 5.06 -33.98
CA SER A 211 32.34 4.31 -33.49
C SER A 211 32.21 3.81 -32.06
N ASP A 212 31.41 4.48 -31.23
CA ASP A 212 31.33 4.22 -29.80
C ASP A 212 30.22 3.23 -29.46
N VAL A 213 29.27 3.01 -30.38
CA VAL A 213 28.10 2.13 -30.19
C VAL A 213 28.53 0.72 -29.82
N ALA A 214 29.46 0.12 -30.57
CA ALA A 214 29.90 -1.26 -30.35
C ALA A 214 30.53 -1.44 -28.95
N GLN A 215 31.31 -0.46 -28.51
CA GLN A 215 31.95 -0.46 -27.20
C GLN A 215 30.92 -0.30 -26.08
N GLU A 216 29.98 0.63 -26.21
CA GLU A 216 28.95 0.87 -25.19
C GLU A 216 28.06 -0.35 -24.99
N ILE A 217 27.69 -1.05 -26.07
CA ILE A 217 26.79 -2.20 -25.98
C ILE A 217 27.51 -3.56 -25.81
N GLU A 218 28.84 -3.51 -25.66
CA GLU A 218 29.73 -4.66 -25.44
C GLU A 218 29.62 -5.76 -26.51
N VAL A 219 29.56 -5.38 -27.78
CA VAL A 219 29.53 -6.32 -28.92
C VAL A 219 30.74 -6.16 -29.84
N ASP A 220 30.97 -7.17 -30.68
CA ASP A 220 31.95 -7.11 -31.76
C ASP A 220 31.63 -5.95 -32.72
N PRO A 221 32.55 -5.00 -32.96
CA PRO A 221 32.35 -3.91 -33.91
C PRO A 221 31.90 -4.35 -35.31
N ASP A 222 32.30 -5.55 -35.75
CA ASP A 222 31.90 -6.09 -37.07
C ASP A 222 30.39 -6.39 -37.16
N LEU A 223 29.70 -6.48 -36.02
CA LEU A 223 28.24 -6.65 -35.96
C LEU A 223 27.48 -5.32 -36.09
N ILE A 224 28.16 -4.18 -35.97
CA ILE A 224 27.56 -2.85 -36.11
C ILE A 224 27.81 -2.35 -37.53
N THR A 225 26.82 -2.56 -38.38
CA THR A 225 26.81 -2.14 -39.79
C THR A 225 25.68 -1.15 -40.04
N GLU A 226 25.74 -0.43 -41.16
CA GLU A 226 24.65 0.45 -41.59
C GLU A 226 23.29 -0.28 -41.63
N ASP A 227 23.27 -1.55 -42.05
CA ASP A 227 22.07 -2.40 -42.11
C ASP A 227 21.47 -2.70 -40.72
N THR A 228 22.31 -2.84 -39.70
CA THR A 228 21.87 -3.08 -38.32
C THR A 228 21.43 -1.81 -37.58
N MET A 229 21.76 -0.64 -38.13
CA MET A 229 21.53 0.66 -37.52
C MET A 229 20.41 1.46 -38.22
N VAL A 230 19.59 0.79 -39.04
CA VAL A 230 18.44 1.40 -39.74
C VAL A 230 17.30 1.72 -38.76
N CYS A 231 16.59 2.82 -39.02
CA CYS A 231 15.39 3.19 -38.28
C CYS A 231 14.32 2.09 -38.39
N VAL A 232 13.73 1.73 -37.25
CA VAL A 232 12.63 0.75 -37.19
C VAL A 232 11.26 1.42 -37.13
N THR A 233 10.24 0.74 -37.67
CA THR A 233 8.88 1.29 -37.67
C THR A 233 8.23 1.23 -36.29
N PRO A 234 7.26 2.10 -35.96
CA PRO A 234 6.51 2.03 -34.71
C PRO A 234 5.91 0.66 -34.41
N CYS A 235 5.28 0.01 -35.41
CA CYS A 235 4.76 -1.36 -35.26
C CYS A 235 5.85 -2.37 -34.88
N TYR A 236 7.06 -2.25 -35.43
CA TYR A 236 8.17 -3.14 -35.09
C TYR A 236 8.66 -2.90 -33.66
N VAL A 237 8.67 -1.65 -33.17
CA VAL A 237 8.99 -1.35 -31.76
C VAL A 237 8.00 -2.06 -30.82
N ILE A 238 6.70 -2.01 -31.13
CA ILE A 238 5.67 -2.73 -30.36
C ILE A 238 5.84 -4.25 -30.48
N GLU A 239 6.26 -4.76 -31.64
CA GLU A 239 6.59 -6.18 -31.81
C GLU A 239 7.75 -6.61 -30.89
N LEU A 240 8.80 -5.79 -30.79
CA LEU A 240 9.92 -6.03 -29.87
C LEU A 240 9.48 -6.00 -28.40
N GLU A 241 8.63 -5.04 -28.02
CA GLU A 241 8.04 -4.98 -26.68
C GLU A 241 7.26 -6.26 -26.36
N VAL A 242 6.36 -6.69 -27.25
CA VAL A 242 5.56 -7.90 -27.07
C VAL A 242 6.43 -9.15 -27.03
N ARG A 243 7.50 -9.22 -27.84
CA ARG A 243 8.46 -10.33 -27.82
C ARG A 243 9.17 -10.44 -26.47
N ASN A 244 9.53 -9.31 -25.85
CA ASN A 244 10.07 -9.30 -24.49
C ASN A 244 9.04 -9.82 -23.47
N VAL A 245 7.78 -9.40 -23.59
CA VAL A 245 6.70 -9.91 -22.72
C VAL A 245 6.47 -11.42 -22.91
N VAL A 246 6.55 -11.94 -24.13
CA VAL A 246 6.48 -13.39 -24.41
C VAL A 246 7.64 -14.12 -23.73
N HIS A 247 8.87 -13.61 -23.84
CA HIS A 247 10.04 -14.21 -23.18
C HIS A 247 9.85 -14.29 -21.66
N ILE A 248 9.41 -13.19 -21.03
CA ILE A 248 9.11 -13.14 -19.59
C ILE A 248 7.96 -14.11 -19.24
N GLY A 249 6.93 -14.17 -20.08
CA GLY A 249 5.82 -15.10 -19.93
C GLY A 249 6.27 -16.56 -19.96
N HIS A 250 7.27 -16.92 -20.77
CA HIS A 250 7.86 -18.27 -20.77
C HIS A 250 8.55 -18.60 -19.45
N GLU A 251 9.32 -17.67 -18.90
CA GLU A 251 9.98 -17.84 -17.59
C GLU A 251 8.95 -17.98 -16.46
N LEU A 252 7.91 -17.15 -16.43
CA LEU A 252 6.80 -17.27 -15.48
C LEU A 252 6.01 -18.57 -15.67
N GLY A 253 5.85 -19.03 -16.91
CA GLY A 253 5.19 -20.30 -17.23
C GLY A 253 5.85 -21.51 -16.58
N LYS A 254 7.18 -21.48 -16.35
CA LYS A 254 7.89 -22.54 -15.59
C LYS A 254 7.38 -22.67 -14.15
N SER A 255 6.87 -21.58 -13.57
CA SER A 255 6.24 -21.56 -12.24
C SER A 255 4.73 -21.89 -12.28
N GLY A 256 4.15 -22.07 -13.47
CA GLY A 256 2.75 -22.43 -13.68
C GLY A 256 1.82 -21.27 -14.02
N ASP A 257 2.31 -20.02 -14.05
CA ASP A 257 1.53 -18.86 -14.48
C ASP A 257 1.70 -18.60 -15.99
N TYR A 258 0.69 -19.04 -16.76
CA TYR A 258 0.63 -18.83 -18.21
C TYR A 258 -0.20 -17.59 -18.60
N THR A 259 -0.67 -16.81 -17.62
CA THR A 259 -1.59 -15.69 -17.84
C THR A 259 -0.96 -14.66 -18.76
N LEU A 260 0.22 -14.17 -18.42
CA LEU A 260 0.92 -13.14 -19.18
C LEU A 260 1.35 -13.65 -20.56
N LEU A 261 1.92 -14.87 -20.61
CA LEU A 261 2.35 -15.51 -21.85
C LEU A 261 1.19 -15.63 -22.85
N ARG A 262 0.01 -16.06 -22.36
CA ARG A 262 -1.17 -16.22 -23.21
C ARG A 262 -1.60 -14.88 -23.81
N THR A 263 -1.70 -13.81 -23.02
CA THR A 263 -2.05 -12.47 -23.52
C THR A 263 -1.04 -11.93 -24.52
N ALA A 264 0.24 -12.12 -24.26
CA ALA A 264 1.29 -11.64 -25.15
C ALA A 264 1.25 -12.38 -26.50
N LEU A 265 1.04 -13.70 -26.50
CA LEU A 265 0.86 -14.49 -27.72
C LEU A 265 -0.45 -14.14 -28.46
N GLU A 266 -1.54 -13.88 -27.73
CA GLU A 266 -2.77 -13.37 -28.34
C GLU A 266 -2.50 -12.05 -29.10
N TRP A 267 -1.70 -11.14 -28.53
CA TRP A 267 -1.26 -9.94 -29.24
C TRP A 267 -0.36 -10.26 -30.43
N SER A 268 0.65 -11.13 -30.28
CA SER A 268 1.55 -11.53 -31.38
C SER A 268 0.79 -12.09 -32.59
N VAL A 269 -0.36 -12.76 -32.37
CA VAL A 269 -1.22 -13.27 -33.45
C VAL A 269 -2.03 -12.17 -34.14
N LEU A 270 -2.26 -11.02 -33.49
CA LEU A 270 -2.94 -9.84 -34.07
C LEU A 270 -2.01 -8.97 -34.93
N MET A 271 -0.69 -9.06 -34.73
CA MET A 271 0.30 -8.28 -35.49
C MET A 271 0.28 -8.61 -36.99
N LYS A 272 0.70 -7.65 -37.82
CA LYS A 272 0.87 -7.86 -39.27
C LYS A 272 1.99 -8.88 -39.52
N GLY A 273 1.70 -9.89 -40.32
CA GLY A 273 2.62 -11.00 -40.61
C GLY A 273 2.15 -12.31 -39.98
N ASP A 274 2.28 -13.42 -40.71
CA ASP A 274 1.78 -14.70 -40.23
C ASP A 274 2.77 -15.33 -39.24
N ASN A 275 2.60 -15.03 -37.95
CA ASN A 275 3.42 -15.61 -36.89
C ASN A 275 2.92 -17.02 -36.52
N ILE A 276 3.33 -18.00 -37.33
CA ILE A 276 2.98 -19.42 -37.17
C ILE A 276 3.41 -19.93 -35.78
N GLU A 277 4.59 -19.53 -35.31
CA GLU A 277 5.11 -19.95 -34.01
C GLU A 277 4.22 -19.45 -32.87
N ALA A 278 3.81 -18.18 -32.89
CA ALA A 278 2.91 -17.62 -31.89
C ALA A 278 1.54 -18.32 -31.89
N ARG A 279 0.97 -18.60 -33.07
CA ARG A 279 -0.28 -19.39 -33.20
C ARG A 279 -0.14 -20.78 -32.60
N MET A 280 0.96 -21.47 -32.90
CA MET A 280 1.23 -22.81 -32.35
C MET A 280 1.42 -22.80 -30.84
N ASN A 281 2.18 -21.85 -30.31
CA ASN A 281 2.42 -21.73 -28.87
C ASN A 281 1.14 -21.33 -28.12
N LEU A 282 0.32 -20.44 -28.68
CA LEU A 282 -0.98 -20.08 -28.11
C LEU A 282 -1.93 -21.28 -28.09
N ALA A 283 -1.99 -22.05 -29.19
CA ALA A 283 -2.80 -23.26 -29.25
C ALA A 283 -2.34 -24.32 -28.21
N ARG A 284 -1.02 -24.49 -28.02
CA ARG A 284 -0.46 -25.37 -26.98
C ARG A 284 -0.84 -24.92 -25.57
N ILE A 285 -0.79 -23.62 -25.28
CA ILE A 285 -1.17 -23.08 -23.97
C ILE A 285 -2.67 -23.23 -23.73
N ASN A 286 -3.50 -22.91 -24.72
CA ASN A 286 -4.96 -23.11 -24.65
C ASN A 286 -5.30 -24.60 -24.43
N LEU A 287 -4.60 -25.50 -25.12
CA LEU A 287 -4.70 -26.94 -24.88
C LEU A 287 -4.29 -27.29 -23.45
N HIS A 288 -3.14 -26.81 -22.96
CA HIS A 288 -2.64 -27.10 -21.61
C HIS A 288 -3.66 -26.66 -20.54
N LEU A 289 -4.12 -25.42 -20.63
CA LEU A 289 -5.08 -24.80 -19.71
C LEU A 289 -6.51 -25.35 -19.87
N GLY A 290 -6.85 -25.95 -21.02
CA GLY A 290 -8.20 -26.43 -21.31
C GLY A 290 -9.21 -25.30 -21.54
N VAL A 291 -8.75 -24.16 -22.06
CA VAL A 291 -9.56 -22.96 -22.36
C VAL A 291 -9.48 -22.66 -23.86
N ASN A 292 -10.50 -22.00 -24.42
CA ASN A 292 -10.54 -21.58 -25.82
C ASN A 292 -10.12 -22.68 -26.83
N LEU A 293 -10.58 -23.91 -26.60
CA LEU A 293 -10.17 -25.07 -27.39
C LEU A 293 -10.64 -24.98 -28.85
N GLU A 294 -11.79 -24.35 -29.09
CA GLU A 294 -12.28 -24.09 -30.44
C GLU A 294 -11.37 -23.10 -31.19
N GLU A 295 -10.94 -22.01 -30.55
CA GLU A 295 -9.96 -21.09 -31.13
C GLU A 295 -8.62 -21.79 -31.38
N ALA A 296 -8.17 -22.63 -30.44
CA ALA A 296 -6.95 -23.42 -30.61
C ALA A 296 -7.04 -24.36 -31.83
N GLN A 297 -8.19 -25.00 -32.03
CA GLN A 297 -8.44 -25.84 -33.19
C GLN A 297 -8.42 -25.03 -34.50
N GLN A 298 -9.07 -23.86 -34.53
CA GLN A 298 -9.07 -22.97 -35.69
C GLN A 298 -7.65 -22.48 -36.04
N MET A 299 -6.86 -22.10 -35.03
CA MET A 299 -5.47 -21.71 -35.22
C MET A 299 -4.62 -22.85 -35.81
N LEU A 300 -4.75 -24.07 -35.30
CA LEU A 300 -4.02 -25.23 -35.80
C LEU A 300 -4.45 -25.65 -37.21
N GLN A 301 -5.75 -25.56 -37.53
CA GLN A 301 -6.27 -25.79 -38.89
C GLN A 301 -5.73 -24.77 -39.89
N TYR A 302 -5.69 -23.50 -39.50
CA TYR A 302 -5.09 -22.43 -40.30
C TYR A 302 -3.61 -22.72 -40.57
N VAL A 303 -2.85 -23.07 -39.51
CA VAL A 303 -1.43 -23.45 -39.63
C VAL A 303 -1.31 -24.64 -40.59
N ALA A 304 -2.07 -25.73 -40.39
CA ALA A 304 -2.03 -26.90 -41.29
C ALA A 304 -2.34 -26.58 -42.76
N GLY A 305 -3.18 -25.57 -43.04
CA GLY A 305 -3.52 -25.11 -44.40
C GLY A 305 -2.49 -24.19 -45.06
N THR A 306 -1.44 -23.77 -44.33
CA THR A 306 -0.45 -22.81 -44.84
C THR A 306 0.55 -23.51 -45.77
N ARG A 307 0.62 -23.08 -47.03
CA ARG A 307 1.39 -23.74 -48.12
C ARG A 307 2.91 -23.82 -47.88
N SER A 308 3.45 -23.04 -46.95
CA SER A 308 4.89 -22.96 -46.64
C SER A 308 5.27 -23.71 -45.35
N LEU A 309 4.42 -24.60 -44.83
CA LEU A 309 4.80 -25.38 -43.65
C LEU A 309 6.05 -26.21 -43.92
N SER A 310 7.07 -26.04 -43.08
CA SER A 310 8.19 -26.98 -43.07
C SER A 310 7.66 -28.38 -42.80
N THR A 311 8.21 -29.39 -43.49
CA THR A 311 7.88 -30.81 -43.26
C THR A 311 8.03 -31.23 -41.80
N ALA A 312 8.93 -30.57 -41.05
CA ALA A 312 9.14 -30.77 -39.63
C ALA A 312 7.95 -30.37 -38.72
N LEU A 313 7.05 -29.49 -39.20
CA LEU A 313 5.90 -29.00 -38.43
C LEU A 313 4.60 -29.76 -38.72
N PHE A 314 4.57 -30.64 -39.73
CA PHE A 314 3.37 -31.36 -40.13
C PHE A 314 2.87 -32.31 -39.03
N ASP A 315 3.75 -33.22 -38.56
CA ASP A 315 3.39 -34.20 -37.52
C ASP A 315 3.04 -33.55 -36.16
N PRO A 316 3.79 -32.54 -35.67
CA PRO A 316 3.43 -31.82 -34.44
C PRO A 316 2.06 -31.14 -34.51
N VAL A 317 1.70 -30.52 -35.65
CA VAL A 317 0.41 -29.85 -35.81
C VAL A 317 -0.73 -30.86 -35.84
N ALA A 318 -0.58 -31.98 -36.56
CA ALA A 318 -1.57 -33.05 -36.58
C ALA A 318 -1.79 -33.67 -35.19
N HIS A 319 -0.71 -33.93 -34.45
CA HIS A 319 -0.79 -34.43 -33.08
C HIS A 319 -1.53 -33.46 -32.15
N LEU A 320 -1.21 -32.16 -32.21
CA LEU A 320 -1.88 -31.14 -31.41
C LEU A 320 -3.36 -31.02 -31.76
N LEU A 321 -3.72 -31.08 -33.04
CA LEU A 321 -5.11 -31.00 -33.49
C LEU A 321 -5.95 -32.15 -32.92
N ASN A 322 -5.41 -33.36 -32.93
CA ASN A 322 -6.05 -34.53 -32.32
C ASN A 322 -6.20 -34.35 -30.80
N ALA A 323 -5.13 -33.91 -30.12
CA ALA A 323 -5.15 -33.68 -28.67
C ALA A 323 -6.16 -32.59 -28.25
N VAL A 324 -6.28 -31.50 -29.02
CA VAL A 324 -7.31 -30.45 -28.80
C VAL A 324 -8.70 -31.02 -28.98
N THR A 325 -8.93 -31.79 -30.05
CA THR A 325 -10.24 -32.38 -30.35
C THR A 325 -10.67 -33.37 -29.26
N GLU A 326 -9.76 -34.23 -28.81
CA GLU A 326 -10.00 -35.17 -27.71
C GLU A 326 -10.24 -34.44 -26.39
N LYS A 327 -9.43 -33.44 -26.05
CA LYS A 327 -9.64 -32.68 -24.80
C LYS A 327 -10.97 -31.93 -24.81
N ALA A 328 -11.37 -31.38 -25.95
CA ALA A 328 -12.65 -30.70 -26.10
C ALA A 328 -13.84 -31.65 -25.95
N SER A 329 -13.78 -32.86 -26.53
CA SER A 329 -14.83 -33.87 -26.37
C SER A 329 -14.94 -34.34 -24.91
N VAL A 330 -13.82 -34.64 -24.26
CA VAL A 330 -13.77 -35.04 -22.85
C VAL A 330 -14.32 -33.95 -21.92
N LEU A 331 -13.98 -32.68 -22.14
CA LEU A 331 -14.51 -31.57 -21.36
C LEU A 331 -16.02 -31.39 -21.56
N ASN A 332 -16.49 -31.51 -22.80
CA ASN A 332 -17.93 -31.44 -23.11
C ASN A 332 -18.72 -32.58 -22.43
N GLU A 333 -18.21 -33.81 -22.46
CA GLU A 333 -18.82 -34.93 -21.75
C GLU A 333 -18.77 -34.75 -20.23
N ARG A 334 -17.65 -34.27 -19.69
CA ARG A 334 -17.52 -33.94 -18.25
C ARG A 334 -18.50 -32.87 -17.83
N ASN A 335 -18.70 -31.82 -18.63
CA ASN A 335 -19.63 -30.74 -18.33
C ASN A 335 -21.09 -31.24 -18.38
N LYS A 336 -21.45 -32.08 -19.36
CA LYS A 336 -22.78 -32.72 -19.44
C LYS A 336 -23.04 -33.65 -18.27
N ASN A 337 -22.02 -34.38 -17.82
CA ASN A 337 -22.12 -35.38 -16.74
C ASN A 337 -21.62 -34.85 -15.38
N HIS A 338 -21.46 -33.54 -15.20
CA HIS A 338 -20.87 -32.96 -14.00
C HIS A 338 -21.79 -33.16 -12.79
N LYS A 339 -21.62 -34.27 -12.08
CA LYS A 339 -22.29 -34.54 -10.81
C LYS A 339 -21.41 -34.03 -9.68
N ILE A 340 -21.95 -33.13 -8.86
CA ILE A 340 -21.27 -32.63 -7.66
C ILE A 340 -20.97 -33.81 -6.74
N LYS A 341 -19.67 -34.09 -6.50
CA LYS A 341 -19.23 -35.13 -5.57
C LYS A 341 -19.53 -34.69 -4.13
N VAL A 342 -20.60 -35.20 -3.53
CA VAL A 342 -20.94 -34.92 -2.13
C VAL A 342 -20.01 -35.71 -1.20
N ILE A 343 -19.00 -35.04 -0.63
CA ILE A 343 -18.07 -35.63 0.35
C ILE A 343 -18.71 -35.55 1.75
N LYS A 344 -19.03 -36.70 2.35
CA LYS A 344 -19.63 -36.77 3.69
C LYS A 344 -18.57 -37.11 4.74
N ARG A 345 -18.34 -36.21 5.69
CA ARG A 345 -17.37 -36.37 6.79
C ARG A 345 -17.64 -37.58 7.69
N LYS A 346 -18.90 -38.04 7.79
CA LYS A 346 -19.30 -39.22 8.60
C LYS A 346 -18.56 -40.52 8.27
N LYS A 347 -17.92 -40.65 7.09
CA LYS A 347 -17.15 -41.84 6.70
C LYS A 347 -15.69 -41.83 7.18
N SER A 348 -15.19 -40.74 7.75
CA SER A 348 -13.80 -40.64 8.25
C SER A 348 -13.79 -39.94 9.61
N LYS A 349 -13.50 -40.71 10.68
CA LYS A 349 -13.23 -40.16 12.01
C LYS A 349 -11.82 -39.55 12.12
N THR A 350 -11.03 -39.59 11.04
CA THR A 350 -9.60 -39.24 11.05
C THR A 350 -9.28 -37.85 10.52
N VAL A 351 -10.18 -37.19 9.79
CA VAL A 351 -9.93 -35.85 9.20
C VAL A 351 -10.20 -34.76 10.24
N GLU A 352 -9.13 -34.12 10.73
CA GLU A 352 -9.18 -33.13 11.82
C GLU A 352 -9.66 -31.75 11.35
N PHE A 353 -9.15 -31.27 10.20
CA PHE A 353 -9.36 -29.89 9.73
C PHE A 353 -10.53 -29.77 8.74
N ALA A 354 -11.16 -28.59 8.72
CA ALA A 354 -12.28 -28.28 7.82
C ALA A 354 -11.83 -27.42 6.62
N VAL A 355 -12.59 -27.53 5.53
CA VAL A 355 -12.47 -26.62 4.37
C VAL A 355 -12.77 -25.19 4.82
N GLY A 356 -11.95 -24.24 4.37
CA GLY A 356 -12.03 -22.81 4.72
C GLY A 356 -11.13 -22.37 5.88
N LEU A 357 -10.47 -23.31 6.60
CA LEU A 357 -9.53 -22.93 7.67
C LEU A 357 -8.24 -22.34 7.11
N VAL A 358 -7.76 -21.27 7.76
CA VAL A 358 -6.44 -20.67 7.52
C VAL A 358 -5.39 -21.43 8.34
N MET A 359 -4.44 -22.02 7.63
CA MET A 359 -3.41 -22.90 8.14
C MET A 359 -2.04 -22.32 7.84
N ILE A 360 -1.04 -22.79 8.58
CA ILE A 360 0.37 -22.55 8.30
C ILE A 360 1.07 -23.89 8.14
N HIS A 361 1.98 -23.98 7.18
CA HIS A 361 2.80 -25.16 7.01
C HIS A 361 3.93 -25.16 8.05
N LYS A 362 3.96 -26.13 8.97
CA LYS A 362 4.87 -26.15 10.14
C LYS A 362 6.36 -26.02 9.79
N ARG A 363 6.80 -26.63 8.68
CA ARG A 363 8.22 -26.62 8.25
C ARG A 363 8.59 -25.47 7.31
N LEU A 364 7.78 -25.25 6.27
CA LEU A 364 8.05 -24.27 5.22
C LEU A 364 7.49 -22.87 5.53
N ASN A 365 6.74 -22.74 6.62
CA ASN A 365 6.24 -21.48 7.18
C ASN A 365 5.45 -20.59 6.21
N TYR A 366 4.73 -21.20 5.25
CA TYR A 366 3.81 -20.47 4.37
C TYR A 366 2.37 -20.58 4.87
N ASP A 367 1.60 -19.53 4.59
CA ASP A 367 0.18 -19.45 4.89
C ASP A 367 -0.66 -20.08 3.78
N CYS A 368 -1.75 -20.74 4.17
CA CYS A 368 -2.63 -21.39 3.22
C CYS A 368 -4.06 -21.55 3.74
N VAL A 369 -5.00 -21.80 2.83
CA VAL A 369 -6.41 -22.09 3.14
C VAL A 369 -6.76 -23.48 2.62
N ILE A 370 -7.43 -24.28 3.44
CA ILE A 370 -7.90 -25.62 3.02
C ILE A 370 -9.07 -25.47 2.05
N SER A 371 -8.94 -25.97 0.82
CA SER A 371 -10.03 -26.04 -0.19
C SER A 371 -10.70 -27.41 -0.29
N GLY A 372 -10.05 -28.47 0.19
CA GLY A 372 -10.53 -29.84 0.08
C GLY A 372 -9.64 -30.81 0.86
N TRP A 373 -10.09 -32.06 0.96
CA TRP A 373 -9.36 -33.11 1.66
C TRP A 373 -9.70 -34.50 1.13
N ASP A 374 -8.75 -35.42 1.29
CA ASP A 374 -8.91 -36.85 1.10
C ASP A 374 -8.52 -37.57 2.41
N TYR A 375 -9.26 -38.63 2.76
CA TYR A 375 -9.05 -39.36 4.00
C TYR A 375 -7.77 -40.22 4.00
N LYS A 376 -7.15 -40.38 2.83
CA LYS A 376 -5.87 -41.04 2.56
C LYS A 376 -5.24 -40.40 1.33
N CYS A 377 -3.96 -40.66 1.07
CA CYS A 377 -3.30 -40.12 -0.12
C CYS A 377 -3.87 -40.72 -1.43
N GLU A 378 -4.65 -39.93 -2.17
CA GLU A 378 -5.20 -40.27 -3.50
C GLU A 378 -4.30 -39.81 -4.66
N ALA A 379 -3.11 -39.25 -4.37
CA ALA A 379 -2.16 -38.84 -5.39
C ALA A 379 -1.72 -40.00 -6.30
N SER A 380 -1.35 -39.66 -7.55
CA SER A 380 -0.89 -40.64 -8.54
C SER A 380 0.37 -41.38 -8.07
N HIS A 381 0.61 -42.56 -8.64
CA HIS A 381 1.80 -43.35 -8.32
C HIS A 381 3.10 -42.57 -8.59
N GLU A 382 3.13 -41.81 -9.68
CA GLU A 382 4.24 -40.95 -10.07
C GLU A 382 4.49 -39.82 -9.05
N TRP A 383 3.44 -39.15 -8.58
CA TRP A 383 3.56 -38.11 -7.56
C TRP A 383 4.12 -38.66 -6.25
N LYS A 384 3.68 -39.88 -5.86
CA LYS A 384 4.16 -40.58 -4.65
C LYS A 384 5.64 -40.97 -4.75
N LEU A 385 6.14 -41.29 -5.94
CA LEU A 385 7.57 -41.55 -6.18
C LEU A 385 8.41 -40.28 -6.06
N GLN A 386 7.91 -39.16 -6.58
CA GLN A 386 8.59 -37.87 -6.50
C GLN A 386 8.56 -37.26 -5.09
N ASN A 387 7.56 -37.63 -4.27
CA ASN A 387 7.38 -37.11 -2.91
C ASN A 387 7.30 -38.27 -1.90
N PRO A 388 8.42 -38.99 -1.65
CA PRO A 388 8.43 -40.09 -0.70
C PRO A 388 8.20 -39.55 0.72
N MET A 389 7.00 -39.80 1.26
CA MET A 389 6.61 -39.39 2.60
C MET A 389 6.10 -40.58 3.42
N THR A 390 6.36 -40.55 4.72
CA THR A 390 5.84 -41.54 5.68
C THR A 390 4.36 -41.24 6.01
N GLY A 391 3.55 -42.29 6.20
CA GLY A 391 2.15 -42.15 6.63
C GLY A 391 1.16 -41.80 5.51
N LEU A 392 1.19 -42.50 4.37
CA LEU A 392 0.19 -42.37 3.28
C LEU A 392 -1.25 -42.73 3.70
N SER A 393 -1.42 -43.31 4.88
CA SER A 393 -2.71 -43.65 5.51
C SER A 393 -3.35 -42.49 6.28
N GLN A 394 -2.63 -41.38 6.49
CA GLN A 394 -3.18 -40.18 7.14
C GLN A 394 -4.01 -39.35 6.14
N PRO A 395 -4.86 -38.41 6.60
CA PRO A 395 -5.55 -37.47 5.73
C PRO A 395 -4.60 -36.52 4.99
N PHE A 396 -4.99 -36.17 3.77
CA PHE A 396 -4.31 -35.17 2.96
C PHE A 396 -5.27 -34.02 2.63
N TYR A 397 -4.72 -32.82 2.54
CA TYR A 397 -5.46 -31.60 2.29
C TYR A 397 -4.99 -30.96 1.00
N ILE A 398 -5.95 -30.43 0.26
CA ILE A 398 -5.70 -29.56 -0.88
C ILE A 398 -5.77 -28.13 -0.39
N VAL A 399 -4.63 -27.44 -0.41
CA VAL A 399 -4.48 -26.10 0.15
C VAL A 399 -4.22 -25.07 -0.96
N LEU A 400 -4.79 -23.89 -0.79
CA LEU A 400 -4.53 -22.71 -1.61
C LEU A 400 -3.53 -21.83 -0.85
N VAL A 401 -2.40 -21.52 -1.48
CA VAL A 401 -1.30 -20.76 -0.86
C VAL A 401 -1.34 -19.32 -1.38
N GLU A 402 -0.82 -18.39 -0.58
CA GLU A 402 -0.79 -16.95 -0.90
C GLU A 402 -0.02 -16.64 -2.19
N ASP A 403 0.94 -17.48 -2.58
CA ASP A 403 1.66 -17.41 -3.85
C ASP A 403 0.83 -17.81 -5.08
N GLY A 404 -0.48 -18.08 -4.90
CA GLY A 404 -1.40 -18.50 -5.96
C GLY A 404 -1.36 -20.00 -6.26
N SER A 405 -0.43 -20.76 -5.68
CA SER A 405 -0.31 -22.19 -5.94
C SER A 405 -1.36 -23.03 -5.19
N ARG A 406 -1.73 -24.15 -5.81
CA ARG A 406 -2.56 -25.18 -5.19
C ARG A 406 -1.68 -26.39 -4.85
N ARG A 407 -1.60 -26.75 -3.57
CA ARG A 407 -0.68 -27.80 -3.08
C ARG A 407 -1.44 -28.94 -2.40
N TYR A 408 -0.85 -30.14 -2.43
CA TYR A 408 -1.39 -31.33 -1.77
C TYR A 408 -0.49 -31.70 -0.58
N VAL A 409 -1.02 -31.60 0.63
CA VAL A 409 -0.23 -31.57 1.87
C VAL A 409 -0.78 -32.56 2.89
N ALA A 410 0.10 -33.28 3.58
CA ALA A 410 -0.28 -34.19 4.66
C ALA A 410 -0.77 -33.44 5.90
N GLU A 411 -1.76 -33.98 6.62
CA GLU A 411 -2.32 -33.41 7.86
C GLU A 411 -1.23 -33.05 8.88
N ALA A 412 -0.26 -33.94 9.11
CA ALA A 412 0.82 -33.72 10.07
C ALA A 412 1.65 -32.44 9.80
N SER A 413 1.68 -31.97 8.55
CA SER A 413 2.46 -30.79 8.14
C SER A 413 1.74 -29.46 8.38
N LEU A 414 0.44 -29.48 8.72
CA LEU A 414 -0.38 -28.29 8.90
C LEU A 414 -0.67 -27.99 10.37
N ALA A 415 -0.76 -26.70 10.69
CA ALA A 415 -1.26 -26.19 11.97
C ALA A 415 -2.24 -25.04 11.71
N ILE A 416 -3.23 -24.82 12.59
CA ILE A 416 -4.13 -23.67 12.49
C ILE A 416 -3.31 -22.41 12.79
N LYS A 417 -3.34 -21.42 11.87
CA LYS A 417 -2.51 -20.21 11.99
C LYS A 417 -2.81 -19.44 13.29
N PHE A 418 -4.09 -19.35 13.66
CA PHE A 418 -4.55 -18.63 14.85
C PHE A 418 -4.05 -19.20 16.18
N THR A 419 -3.88 -20.53 16.29
CA THR A 419 -3.43 -21.15 17.55
C THR A 419 -1.98 -20.83 17.91
N LEU A 420 -1.13 -20.55 16.91
CA LEU A 420 0.25 -20.14 17.15
C LEU A 420 0.32 -18.68 17.58
N LEU A 421 -0.44 -17.79 16.93
CA LEU A 421 -0.49 -16.37 17.28
C LEU A 421 -1.05 -16.14 18.69
N LYS A 422 -2.14 -16.84 19.06
CA LYS A 422 -2.70 -16.76 20.42
C LYS A 422 -1.67 -17.15 21.48
N ARG A 423 -0.88 -18.21 21.24
CA ARG A 423 0.15 -18.68 22.17
C ARG A 423 1.31 -17.71 22.31
N VAL A 424 1.72 -17.03 21.24
CA VAL A 424 2.76 -15.99 21.28
C VAL A 424 2.29 -14.80 22.12
N ILE A 425 1.09 -14.30 21.87
CA ILE A 425 0.51 -13.19 22.63
C ILE A 425 0.35 -13.57 24.12
N GLU A 426 -0.08 -14.80 24.43
CA GLU A 426 -0.15 -15.29 25.81
C GLU A 426 1.22 -15.31 26.52
N LEU A 427 2.31 -15.61 25.80
CA LEU A 427 3.67 -15.57 26.33
C LEU A 427 4.15 -14.13 26.56
N GLU A 428 3.89 -13.23 25.61
CA GLU A 428 4.22 -11.82 25.74
C GLU A 428 3.50 -11.18 26.92
N VAL A 429 2.17 -11.36 27.02
CA VAL A 429 1.37 -10.84 28.15
C VAL A 429 1.91 -11.37 29.49
N ARG A 430 2.29 -12.65 29.56
CA ARG A 430 2.89 -13.24 30.77
C ARG A 430 4.22 -12.57 31.13
N ASN A 431 5.08 -12.32 30.14
CA ASN A 431 6.35 -11.63 30.36
C ASN A 431 6.13 -10.19 30.85
N VAL A 432 5.16 -9.47 30.27
CA VAL A 432 4.83 -8.10 30.68
C VAL A 432 4.25 -8.07 32.10
N VAL A 433 3.42 -9.05 32.49
CA VAL A 433 2.95 -9.19 33.89
C VAL A 433 4.14 -9.34 34.84
N HIS A 434 5.14 -10.16 34.49
CA HIS A 434 6.34 -10.33 35.32
C HIS A 434 7.14 -9.02 35.47
N ILE A 435 7.34 -8.29 34.38
CA ILE A 435 8.00 -6.97 34.40
C ILE A 435 7.19 -5.97 35.24
N GLY A 436 5.86 -5.96 35.07
CA GLY A 436 4.96 -5.11 35.83
C GLY A 436 5.00 -5.38 37.33
N HIS A 437 5.19 -6.63 37.76
CA HIS A 437 5.36 -6.96 39.19
C HIS A 437 6.64 -6.35 39.78
N GLU A 438 7.74 -6.34 39.03
CA GLU A 438 8.99 -5.72 39.46
C GLU A 438 8.86 -4.19 39.54
N LEU A 439 8.25 -3.56 38.53
CA LEU A 439 7.99 -2.11 38.54
C LEU A 439 7.00 -1.71 39.64
N GLY A 440 6.00 -2.53 39.93
CA GLY A 440 5.02 -2.30 41.00
C GLY A 440 5.65 -2.21 42.40
N LYS A 441 6.85 -2.77 42.62
CA LYS A 441 7.59 -2.58 43.89
C LYS A 441 8.06 -1.14 44.09
N SER A 442 8.26 -0.40 42.99
CA SER A 442 8.59 1.03 43.01
C SER A 442 7.36 1.95 43.11
N GLY A 443 6.15 1.37 43.16
CA GLY A 443 4.88 2.10 43.29
C GLY A 443 4.16 2.40 41.96
N ASP A 444 4.74 2.06 40.81
CA ASP A 444 4.09 2.19 39.51
C ASP A 444 3.37 0.88 39.11
N TYR A 445 2.04 0.91 39.19
CA TYR A 445 1.17 -0.22 38.86
C TYR A 445 0.56 -0.13 37.46
N THR A 446 0.87 0.88 36.65
CA THR A 446 0.19 1.12 35.35
C THR A 446 0.41 -0.03 34.36
N LEU A 447 1.66 -0.45 34.16
CA LEU A 447 2.01 -1.56 33.28
C LEU A 447 1.44 -2.88 33.80
N LEU A 448 1.53 -3.13 35.11
CA LEU A 448 1.01 -4.34 35.73
C LEU A 448 -0.51 -4.43 35.59
N ARG A 449 -1.24 -3.34 35.83
CA ARG A 449 -2.69 -3.27 35.68
C ARG A 449 -3.11 -3.60 34.25
N THR A 450 -2.50 -2.93 33.28
CA THR A 450 -2.78 -3.12 31.85
C THR A 450 -2.47 -4.55 31.41
N ALA A 451 -1.36 -5.12 31.86
CA ALA A 451 -0.98 -6.49 31.52
C ALA A 451 -1.94 -7.54 32.11
N LEU A 452 -2.44 -7.31 33.34
CA LEU A 452 -3.43 -8.16 33.97
C LEU A 452 -4.81 -8.05 33.30
N GLU A 453 -5.23 -6.86 32.87
CA GLU A 453 -6.44 -6.65 32.05
C GLU A 453 -6.39 -7.50 30.77
N TRP A 454 -5.28 -7.45 30.04
CA TRP A 454 -5.04 -8.30 28.87
C TRP A 454 -5.05 -9.80 29.21
N SER A 455 -4.47 -10.19 30.34
CA SER A 455 -4.48 -11.59 30.79
C SER A 455 -5.88 -12.11 31.04
N VAL A 456 -6.74 -11.31 31.68
CA VAL A 456 -8.15 -11.64 31.94
C VAL A 456 -8.97 -11.70 30.65
N LEU A 457 -8.69 -10.82 29.69
CA LEU A 457 -9.38 -10.78 28.40
C LEU A 457 -9.05 -12.00 27.52
N MET A 458 -7.77 -12.39 27.49
CA MET A 458 -7.29 -13.54 26.71
C MET A 458 -7.73 -14.89 27.30
N LYS A 459 -7.76 -14.96 28.63
CA LYS A 459 -8.08 -16.17 29.38
C LYS A 459 -9.08 -15.85 30.50
N GLY A 460 -10.35 -15.89 30.14
CA GLY A 460 -11.46 -15.51 31.03
C GLY A 460 -11.56 -16.28 32.35
N ASP A 461 -10.87 -17.40 32.50
CA ASP A 461 -10.81 -18.21 33.72
C ASP A 461 -9.54 -17.97 34.57
N ASN A 462 -8.69 -16.99 34.24
CA ASN A 462 -7.48 -16.70 35.00
C ASN A 462 -7.80 -16.03 36.35
N ILE A 463 -8.09 -16.87 37.36
CA ILE A 463 -8.46 -16.46 38.73
C ILE A 463 -7.36 -15.59 39.37
N GLU A 464 -6.09 -15.96 39.19
CA GLU A 464 -4.95 -15.23 39.76
C GLU A 464 -4.86 -13.81 39.19
N ALA A 465 -4.99 -13.66 37.87
CA ALA A 465 -4.96 -12.35 37.24
C ALA A 465 -6.13 -11.46 37.68
N ARG A 466 -7.35 -12.03 37.82
CA ARG A 466 -8.53 -11.32 38.34
C ARG A 466 -8.34 -10.85 39.78
N MET A 467 -7.79 -11.70 40.64
CA MET A 467 -7.50 -11.34 42.04
C MET A 467 -6.45 -10.24 42.15
N ASN A 468 -5.37 -10.32 41.38
CA ASN A 468 -4.31 -9.31 41.40
C ASN A 468 -4.79 -7.97 40.82
N LEU A 469 -5.59 -7.99 39.74
CA LEU A 469 -6.19 -6.78 39.17
C LEU A 469 -7.16 -6.12 40.15
N ALA A 470 -8.02 -6.91 40.82
CA ALA A 470 -8.92 -6.39 41.85
C ALA A 470 -8.16 -5.78 43.05
N ARG A 471 -7.04 -6.39 43.48
CA ARG A 471 -6.16 -5.84 44.53
C ARG A 471 -5.54 -4.50 44.13
N ILE A 472 -5.07 -4.39 42.89
CA ILE A 472 -4.48 -3.16 42.36
C ILE A 472 -5.54 -2.06 42.26
N ASN A 473 -6.71 -2.37 41.72
CA ASN A 473 -7.84 -1.44 41.64
C ASN A 473 -8.28 -0.98 43.04
N LEU A 474 -8.34 -1.88 44.01
CA LEU A 474 -8.58 -1.54 45.41
C LEU A 474 -7.48 -0.62 45.97
N HIS A 475 -6.21 -0.93 45.76
CA HIS A 475 -5.08 -0.14 46.25
C HIS A 475 -5.14 1.29 45.71
N LEU A 476 -5.29 1.42 44.39
CA LEU A 476 -5.37 2.69 43.65
C LEU A 476 -6.69 3.44 43.88
N GLY A 477 -7.75 2.76 44.31
CA GLY A 477 -9.08 3.36 44.49
C GLY A 477 -9.80 3.68 43.18
N VAL A 478 -9.50 2.95 42.10
CA VAL A 478 -10.08 3.12 40.76
C VAL A 478 -10.82 1.86 40.33
N ASN A 479 -11.82 1.98 39.45
CA ASN A 479 -12.59 0.85 38.90
C ASN A 479 -13.09 -0.16 39.95
N LEU A 480 -13.61 0.35 41.09
CA LEU A 480 -13.99 -0.48 42.24
C LEU A 480 -15.20 -1.38 41.94
N GLU A 481 -16.14 -0.94 41.09
CA GLU A 481 -17.26 -1.77 40.65
C GLU A 481 -16.77 -2.96 39.81
N GLU A 482 -15.83 -2.73 38.90
CA GLU A 482 -15.21 -3.79 38.10
C GLU A 482 -14.43 -4.76 38.98
N ALA A 483 -13.69 -4.25 39.98
CA ALA A 483 -13.02 -5.07 40.99
C ALA A 483 -14.02 -5.94 41.78
N GLN A 484 -15.18 -5.39 42.14
CA GLN A 484 -16.24 -6.13 42.82
C GLN A 484 -16.81 -7.25 41.92
N GLN A 485 -17.09 -6.97 40.65
CA GLN A 485 -17.59 -7.97 39.69
C GLN A 485 -16.58 -9.10 39.47
N MET A 486 -15.29 -8.78 39.33
CA MET A 486 -14.21 -9.77 39.21
C MET A 486 -14.16 -10.69 40.45
N LEU A 487 -14.24 -10.12 41.65
CA LEU A 487 -14.21 -10.90 42.90
C LEU A 487 -15.47 -11.74 43.10
N GLN A 488 -16.65 -11.25 42.71
CA GLN A 488 -17.90 -12.02 42.74
C GLN A 488 -17.84 -13.21 41.78
N TYR A 489 -17.29 -13.02 40.58
CA TYR A 489 -17.07 -14.14 39.65
C TYR A 489 -16.13 -15.19 40.27
N VAL A 490 -15.02 -14.75 40.87
CA VAL A 490 -14.07 -15.64 41.52
C VAL A 490 -14.78 -16.41 42.65
N ALA A 491 -15.54 -15.74 43.51
CA ALA A 491 -16.31 -16.38 44.58
C ALA A 491 -17.35 -17.41 44.08
N GLY A 492 -17.95 -17.19 42.90
CA GLY A 492 -18.93 -18.09 42.29
C GLY A 492 -18.33 -19.30 41.56
N THR A 493 -17.00 -19.41 41.46
CA THR A 493 -16.33 -20.48 40.70
C THR A 493 -16.27 -21.78 41.50
N ARG A 494 -16.92 -22.86 41.01
CA ARG A 494 -17.10 -24.15 41.72
C ARG A 494 -15.80 -24.89 42.10
N SER A 495 -14.65 -24.52 41.53
CA SER A 495 -13.35 -25.15 41.77
C SER A 495 -12.39 -24.29 42.60
N LEU A 496 -12.89 -23.29 43.34
CA LEU A 496 -12.03 -22.49 44.21
C LEU A 496 -11.36 -23.37 45.27
N SER A 497 -10.04 -23.23 45.42
CA SER A 497 -9.34 -23.88 46.54
C SER A 497 -9.84 -23.31 47.86
N THR A 498 -10.01 -24.15 48.88
CA THR A 498 -10.34 -23.73 50.25
C THR A 498 -9.46 -22.58 50.77
N ALA A 499 -8.20 -22.52 50.36
CA ALA A 499 -7.24 -21.46 50.71
C ALA A 499 -7.56 -20.06 50.14
N LEU A 500 -8.44 -19.95 49.14
CA LEU A 500 -8.77 -18.68 48.47
C LEU A 500 -10.13 -18.11 48.90
N PHE A 501 -10.94 -18.85 49.67
CA PHE A 501 -12.26 -18.36 50.12
C PHE A 501 -12.14 -17.14 51.05
N ASP A 502 -11.36 -17.24 52.13
CA ASP A 502 -11.22 -16.14 53.10
C ASP A 502 -10.56 -14.90 52.49
N PRO A 503 -9.47 -15.01 51.68
CA PRO A 503 -8.89 -13.85 51.01
C PRO A 503 -9.86 -13.15 50.05
N VAL A 504 -10.66 -13.88 49.28
CA VAL A 504 -11.63 -13.29 48.34
C VAL A 504 -12.76 -12.58 49.08
N ALA A 505 -13.28 -13.18 50.16
CA ALA A 505 -14.30 -12.55 50.99
C ALA A 505 -13.80 -11.26 51.66
N HIS A 506 -12.58 -11.29 52.19
CA HIS A 506 -11.94 -10.10 52.77
C HIS A 506 -11.76 -8.99 51.73
N LEU A 507 -11.26 -9.32 50.54
CA LEU A 507 -11.08 -8.36 49.44
C LEU A 507 -12.40 -7.77 48.96
N LEU A 508 -13.46 -8.59 48.86
CA LEU A 508 -14.78 -8.13 48.45
C LEU A 508 -15.36 -7.12 49.44
N ASN A 509 -15.21 -7.37 50.75
CA ASN A 509 -15.62 -6.45 51.79
C ASN A 509 -14.83 -5.14 51.73
N ALA A 510 -13.50 -5.22 51.60
CA ALA A 510 -12.64 -4.04 51.51
C ALA A 510 -12.94 -3.17 50.27
N VAL A 511 -13.24 -3.79 49.12
CA VAL A 511 -13.68 -3.06 47.90
C VAL A 511 -15.02 -2.38 48.13
N THR A 512 -15.97 -3.08 48.75
CA THR A 512 -17.32 -2.56 49.00
C THR A 512 -17.28 -1.37 49.97
N GLU A 513 -16.49 -1.47 51.04
CA GLU A 513 -16.29 -0.39 52.01
C GLU A 513 -15.57 0.81 51.39
N LYS A 514 -14.49 0.58 50.63
CA LYS A 514 -13.77 1.67 49.96
C LYS A 514 -14.66 2.37 48.93
N ALA A 515 -15.49 1.64 48.20
CA ALA A 515 -16.44 2.19 47.23
C ALA A 515 -17.53 3.03 47.90
N SER A 516 -18.09 2.60 49.04
CA SER A 516 -19.09 3.38 49.78
C SER A 516 -18.50 4.68 50.32
N VAL A 517 -17.30 4.64 50.89
CA VAL A 517 -16.58 5.84 51.40
C VAL A 517 -16.28 6.83 50.27
N LEU A 518 -15.83 6.35 49.10
CA LEU A 518 -15.60 7.20 47.93
C LEU A 518 -16.90 7.82 47.41
N ASN A 519 -17.99 7.06 47.35
CA ASN A 519 -19.30 7.56 46.94
C ASN A 519 -19.85 8.63 47.91
N GLU A 520 -19.68 8.46 49.22
CA GLU A 520 -20.06 9.47 50.21
C GLU A 520 -19.19 10.72 50.12
N ARG A 521 -17.87 10.57 49.92
CA ARG A 521 -16.96 11.71 49.66
C ARG A 521 -17.38 12.48 48.41
N ASN A 522 -17.69 11.80 47.32
CA ASN A 522 -18.13 12.43 46.07
C ASN A 522 -19.48 13.13 46.24
N LYS A 523 -20.44 12.55 46.98
CA LYS A 523 -21.71 13.21 47.31
C LYS A 523 -21.54 14.48 48.13
N ASN A 524 -20.55 14.53 49.01
CA ASN A 524 -20.28 15.67 49.90
C ASN A 524 -19.32 16.71 49.29
N HIS A 525 -18.71 16.43 48.14
CA HIS A 525 -17.81 17.36 47.46
C HIS A 525 -18.61 18.47 46.75
N LYS A 526 -18.75 19.63 47.40
CA LYS A 526 -19.35 20.81 46.78
C LYS A 526 -18.32 21.51 45.90
N ILE A 527 -18.55 21.51 44.58
CA ILE A 527 -17.74 22.28 43.62
C ILE A 527 -17.88 23.78 43.95
N LYS A 528 -16.74 24.45 44.18
CA LYS A 528 -16.70 25.90 44.43
C LYS A 528 -16.86 26.63 43.09
N VAL A 529 -17.99 27.32 42.92
CA VAL A 529 -18.25 28.10 41.69
C VAL A 529 -17.46 29.42 41.72
N ILE A 530 -16.63 29.65 40.71
CA ILE A 530 -15.83 30.86 40.52
C ILE A 530 -16.41 31.62 39.32
N LYS A 531 -17.03 32.77 39.58
CA LYS A 531 -17.62 33.64 38.55
C LYS A 531 -16.76 34.85 38.28
N ARG A 532 -16.69 35.31 37.03
CA ARG A 532 -16.03 36.56 36.61
C ARG A 532 -16.84 37.77 37.10
N LYS A 533 -16.28 38.58 38.01
CA LYS A 533 -16.91 39.82 38.51
C LYS A 533 -16.82 40.90 37.43
N LYS A 534 -17.93 41.60 37.17
CA LYS A 534 -18.07 42.64 36.12
C LYS A 534 -17.08 43.83 36.18
N SER A 535 -16.24 43.99 37.20
CA SER A 535 -15.48 45.25 37.39
C SER A 535 -13.97 45.16 37.66
N LYS A 536 -13.32 43.99 37.58
CA LYS A 536 -11.84 43.88 37.50
C LYS A 536 -11.45 42.64 36.68
N THR A 537 -10.68 42.86 35.61
CA THR A 537 -10.52 41.98 34.45
C THR A 537 -9.42 40.94 34.66
N VAL A 538 -9.82 39.69 34.83
CA VAL A 538 -8.97 38.53 34.56
C VAL A 538 -8.89 38.40 33.04
N GLU A 539 -7.70 38.52 32.44
CA GLU A 539 -7.53 38.69 30.98
C GLU A 539 -7.62 37.38 30.21
N PHE A 540 -7.12 36.29 30.78
CA PHE A 540 -7.10 34.95 30.16
C PHE A 540 -8.13 34.00 30.78
N ALA A 541 -8.48 32.96 30.02
CA ALA A 541 -9.47 31.95 30.38
C ALA A 541 -8.85 30.57 30.65
N VAL A 542 -9.53 29.77 31.47
CA VAL A 542 -9.24 28.35 31.64
C VAL A 542 -9.34 27.63 30.29
N GLY A 543 -8.35 26.80 29.99
CA GLY A 543 -8.23 26.05 28.73
C GLY A 543 -7.37 26.70 27.66
N LEU A 544 -6.94 27.97 27.80
CA LEU A 544 -6.03 28.58 26.83
C LEU A 544 -4.60 28.03 26.94
N VAL A 545 -3.96 27.86 25.79
CA VAL A 545 -2.53 27.55 25.66
C VAL A 545 -1.74 28.85 25.70
N MET A 546 -0.78 28.91 26.61
CA MET A 546 -0.02 30.10 26.97
C MET A 546 1.48 29.80 26.92
N ILE A 547 2.27 30.82 26.63
CA ILE A 547 3.73 30.79 26.79
C ILE A 547 4.12 31.77 27.89
N HIS A 548 5.08 31.37 28.73
CA HIS A 548 5.61 32.26 29.76
C HIS A 548 6.65 33.21 29.15
N LYS A 549 6.41 34.53 29.17
CA LYS A 549 7.22 35.55 28.48
C LYS A 549 8.72 35.49 28.78
N ARG A 550 9.07 35.28 30.05
CA ARG A 550 10.48 35.29 30.51
C ARG A 550 11.17 33.94 30.47
N LEU A 551 10.46 32.87 30.80
CA LEU A 551 11.02 31.52 30.97
C LEU A 551 10.76 30.63 29.75
N ASN A 552 9.98 31.12 28.78
CA ASN A 552 9.73 30.52 27.47
C ASN A 552 9.33 29.04 27.54
N TYR A 553 8.39 28.72 28.43
CA TYR A 553 7.79 27.40 28.53
C TYR A 553 6.31 27.46 28.15
N ASP A 554 5.84 26.36 27.58
CA ASP A 554 4.47 26.21 27.11
C ASP A 554 3.60 25.57 28.20
N CYS A 555 2.39 26.08 28.34
CA CYS A 555 1.48 25.64 29.39
C CYS A 555 0.02 25.86 29.03
N VAL A 556 -0.87 25.17 29.75
CA VAL A 556 -2.32 25.40 29.67
C VAL A 556 -2.84 25.92 31.00
N ILE A 557 -3.72 26.92 30.95
CA ILE A 557 -4.37 27.47 32.15
C ILE A 557 -5.41 26.47 32.67
N SER A 558 -5.23 26.03 33.91
CA SER A 558 -6.15 25.12 34.61
C SER A 558 -7.00 25.80 35.70
N GLY A 559 -6.75 27.07 36.01
CA GLY A 559 -7.51 27.84 36.99
C GLY A 559 -6.91 29.23 37.22
N TRP A 560 -7.65 30.10 37.91
CA TRP A 560 -7.19 31.45 38.20
C TRP A 560 -7.77 32.01 39.50
N ASP A 561 -7.03 32.95 40.11
CA ASP A 561 -7.42 33.75 41.26
C ASP A 561 -7.32 35.24 40.95
N TYR A 562 -8.22 36.07 41.50
CA TYR A 562 -8.25 37.52 41.28
C TYR A 562 -7.06 38.30 41.85
N LYS A 563 -6.36 37.69 42.79
CA LYS A 563 -5.19 38.21 43.49
C LYS A 563 -4.36 37.00 43.93
N CYS A 564 -3.13 37.23 44.36
CA CYS A 564 -2.30 36.15 44.87
C CYS A 564 -2.90 35.54 46.16
N GLU A 565 -3.52 34.36 46.04
CA GLU A 565 -4.06 33.57 47.16
C GLU A 565 -3.05 32.52 47.67
N ALA A 566 -1.80 32.58 47.19
CA ALA A 566 -0.74 31.70 47.68
C ALA A 566 -0.47 31.89 49.18
N SER A 567 0.02 30.81 49.82
CA SER A 567 0.33 30.79 51.25
C SER A 567 1.41 31.83 51.62
N HIS A 568 1.42 32.24 52.88
CA HIS A 568 2.44 33.17 53.39
C HIS A 568 3.86 32.64 53.17
N GLU A 569 4.05 31.32 53.33
CA GLU A 569 5.31 30.64 53.11
C GLU A 569 5.76 30.70 51.63
N TRP A 570 4.84 30.44 50.70
CA TRP A 570 5.15 30.52 49.27
C TRP A 570 5.51 31.95 48.84
N LYS A 571 4.84 32.96 49.41
CA LYS A 571 5.12 34.38 49.17
C LYS A 571 6.50 34.83 49.69
N LEU A 572 7.00 34.23 50.78
CA LEU A 572 8.36 34.49 51.28
C LEU A 572 9.42 33.86 50.38
N GLN A 573 9.15 32.68 49.83
CA GLN A 573 10.07 31.96 48.95
C GLN A 573 10.12 32.58 47.53
N ASN A 574 9.04 33.25 47.10
CA ASN A 574 8.91 33.87 45.79
C ASN A 574 8.58 35.37 45.93
N PRO A 575 9.53 36.21 46.38
CA PRO A 575 9.30 37.64 46.56
C PRO A 575 9.05 38.32 45.21
N MET A 576 7.84 38.84 45.02
CA MET A 576 7.43 39.52 43.80
C MET A 576 6.58 40.76 44.10
N THR A 577 6.63 41.74 43.21
CA THR A 577 5.77 42.92 43.21
C THR A 577 4.41 42.61 42.59
N GLY A 578 3.37 43.39 42.89
CA GLY A 578 2.08 43.25 42.19
C GLY A 578 1.16 42.11 42.68
N LEU A 579 1.16 41.75 43.96
CA LEU A 579 0.29 40.70 44.54
C LEU A 579 -1.22 40.94 44.40
N SER A 580 -1.62 42.13 43.94
CA SER A 580 -3.02 42.52 43.68
C SER A 580 -3.50 42.20 42.27
N GLN A 581 -2.63 41.72 41.37
CA GLN A 581 -2.98 41.28 40.02
C GLN A 581 -3.50 39.82 40.01
N PRO A 582 -4.21 39.37 38.96
CA PRO A 582 -4.63 37.98 38.83
C PRO A 582 -3.46 36.99 38.73
N PHE A 583 -3.67 35.78 39.23
CA PHE A 583 -2.72 34.67 39.16
C PHE A 583 -3.37 33.44 38.54
N TYR A 584 -2.58 32.66 37.82
CA TYR A 584 -3.01 31.49 37.07
C TYR A 584 -2.32 30.23 37.58
N ILE A 585 -3.11 29.15 37.67
CA ILE A 585 -2.59 27.80 37.89
C ILE A 585 -2.42 27.17 36.51
N VAL A 586 -1.17 26.94 36.11
CA VAL A 586 -0.84 26.40 34.78
C VAL A 586 -0.26 24.99 34.87
N LEU A 587 -0.58 24.17 33.89
CA LEU A 587 0.02 22.86 33.67
C LEU A 587 1.08 23.00 32.58
N VAL A 588 2.34 22.76 32.92
CA VAL A 588 3.49 23.00 32.04
C VAL A 588 3.88 21.71 31.32
N GLU A 589 4.40 21.80 30.10
CA GLU A 589 4.77 20.60 29.33
C GLU A 589 5.78 19.69 30.05
N ASP A 590 6.64 20.25 30.92
CA ASP A 590 7.60 19.50 31.76
C ASP A 590 6.94 18.62 32.86
N GLY A 591 5.61 18.61 32.96
CA GLY A 591 4.86 17.84 33.93
C GLY A 591 4.68 18.53 35.29
N SER A 592 5.16 19.77 35.43
CA SER A 592 4.99 20.57 36.65
C SER A 592 3.69 21.38 36.64
N ARG A 593 3.16 21.63 37.84
CA ARG A 593 2.11 22.62 38.09
C ARG A 593 2.74 23.88 38.63
N ARG A 594 2.42 25.04 38.06
CA ARG A 594 2.99 26.32 38.47
C ARG A 594 1.90 27.36 38.75
N TYR A 595 2.19 28.29 39.65
CA TYR A 595 1.33 29.42 39.98
C TYR A 595 2.01 30.70 39.48
N VAL A 596 1.43 31.35 38.49
CA VAL A 596 2.08 32.36 37.65
C VAL A 596 1.26 33.65 37.63
N ALA A 597 1.92 34.80 37.65
CA ALA A 597 1.25 36.10 37.53
C ALA A 597 0.71 36.34 36.12
N GLU A 598 -0.40 37.07 35.99
CA GLU A 598 -0.99 37.42 34.69
C GLU A 598 0.01 38.14 33.75
N GLU A 599 0.82 39.06 34.29
CA GLU A 599 1.80 39.83 33.50
C GLU A 599 2.87 38.98 32.81
N ASP A 600 3.16 37.79 33.36
CA ASP A 600 4.19 36.87 32.87
C ASP A 600 3.69 35.91 31.78
N LEU A 601 2.38 35.90 31.49
CA LEU A 601 1.76 35.04 30.49
C LEU A 601 1.38 35.80 29.22
N GLU A 602 1.51 35.13 28.08
CA GLU A 602 0.93 35.56 26.80
C GLU A 602 0.32 34.37 26.07
N VAL A 603 -0.67 34.65 25.21
CA VAL A 603 -1.33 33.61 24.40
C VAL A 603 -0.31 33.03 23.42
N HIS A 604 -0.21 31.71 23.37
CA HIS A 604 0.76 31.05 22.50
C HIS A 604 0.41 31.31 21.02
N PRO A 605 1.37 31.72 20.16
CA PRO A 605 1.10 32.08 18.75
C PRO A 605 0.73 30.87 17.88
N ASP A 606 1.21 29.68 18.24
CA ASP A 606 0.92 28.39 17.57
C ASP A 606 0.43 27.32 18.56
N PRO A 607 -0.83 27.38 19.02
CA PRO A 607 -1.35 26.48 20.05
C PRO A 607 -1.23 25.00 19.64
N HIS A 608 -0.71 24.17 20.54
CA HIS A 608 -0.57 22.73 20.34
C HIS A 608 -0.91 21.96 21.61
N ILE A 609 -0.92 20.63 21.50
CA ILE A 609 -1.24 19.74 22.61
C ILE A 609 -0.09 19.75 23.62
N ILE A 610 -0.38 20.16 24.85
CA ILE A 610 0.54 20.14 25.99
C ILE A 610 0.62 18.72 26.57
N SER A 611 1.82 18.14 26.58
CA SER A 611 2.14 16.76 26.99
C SER A 611 2.02 16.47 28.51
N HIS A 612 1.28 17.28 29.26
CA HIS A 612 1.18 17.16 30.72
C HIS A 612 0.13 16.10 31.13
N ARG A 613 0.54 15.10 31.92
CA ARG A 613 -0.25 13.90 32.27
C ARG A 613 -1.65 14.17 32.88
N GLU A 614 -1.85 15.32 33.51
CA GLU A 614 -3.11 15.66 34.18
C GLU A 614 -4.04 16.57 33.35
N VAL A 615 -3.69 16.90 32.09
CA VAL A 615 -4.55 17.72 31.23
C VAL A 615 -5.95 17.07 31.08
N GLY A 616 -6.00 15.76 30.84
CA GLY A 616 -7.26 15.01 30.74
C GLY A 616 -8.09 14.96 32.04
N LYS A 617 -7.53 15.37 33.18
CA LYS A 617 -8.29 15.51 34.44
C LYS A 617 -9.25 16.71 34.40
N TYR A 618 -8.91 17.75 33.64
CA TYR A 618 -9.65 19.02 33.63
C TYR A 618 -10.35 19.30 32.29
N PHE A 619 -9.88 18.68 31.21
CA PHE A 619 -10.31 18.98 29.84
C PHE A 619 -10.71 17.71 29.09
N SER A 620 -11.73 17.81 28.23
CA SER A 620 -12.24 16.69 27.44
C SER A 620 -11.56 16.56 26.08
N THR A 621 -11.27 17.68 25.42
CA THR A 621 -10.82 17.74 24.02
C THR A 621 -9.97 18.99 23.79
N PHE A 622 -9.11 18.94 22.77
CA PHE A 622 -8.39 20.09 22.24
C PHE A 622 -8.98 20.44 20.87
N ASP A 623 -9.40 21.68 20.66
CA ASP A 623 -10.09 22.13 19.43
C ASP A 623 -9.15 22.72 18.37
N GLY A 624 -7.83 22.61 18.57
CA GLY A 624 -6.80 23.22 17.74
C GLY A 624 -6.28 24.55 18.29
N TYR A 625 -7.02 25.24 19.16
CA TYR A 625 -6.66 26.56 19.68
C TYR A 625 -6.69 26.61 21.21
N ARG A 626 -7.57 25.82 21.83
CA ARG A 626 -7.74 25.74 23.28
C ARG A 626 -8.21 24.35 23.70
N TYR A 627 -8.13 24.09 25.00
CA TYR A 627 -8.73 22.92 25.62
C TYR A 627 -10.17 23.20 26.07
N ILE A 628 -11.08 22.31 25.71
CA ILE A 628 -12.49 22.35 26.12
C ILE A 628 -12.60 21.75 27.52
N MET A 629 -13.19 22.52 28.44
CA MET A 629 -13.42 22.12 29.83
C MET A 629 -14.34 20.91 29.94
N ASN A 630 -14.02 19.97 30.83
CA ASN A 630 -14.93 18.89 31.17
C ASN A 630 -16.09 19.38 32.05
N SER A 631 -17.07 18.51 32.32
CA SER A 631 -18.28 18.86 33.09
C SER A 631 -17.99 19.43 34.49
N GLU A 632 -16.99 18.89 35.19
CA GLU A 632 -16.56 19.41 36.50
C GLU A 632 -15.98 20.82 36.38
N LYS A 633 -15.15 21.06 35.36
CA LYS A 633 -14.47 22.33 35.19
C LYS A 633 -15.39 23.44 34.69
N VAL A 634 -16.38 23.09 33.86
CA VAL A 634 -17.50 23.97 33.49
C VAL A 634 -18.31 24.37 34.72
N ALA A 635 -18.55 23.46 35.67
CA ALA A 635 -19.24 23.79 36.92
C ALA A 635 -18.39 24.70 37.85
N GLU A 636 -17.06 24.55 37.83
CA GLU A 636 -16.13 25.38 38.61
C GLU A 636 -15.96 26.79 38.00
N TYR A 637 -15.80 26.91 36.69
CA TYR A 637 -15.59 28.16 35.95
C TYR A 637 -16.66 28.35 34.84
N PRO A 638 -17.92 28.62 35.20
CA PRO A 638 -19.03 28.65 34.23
C PRO A 638 -18.92 29.74 33.17
N ASP A 639 -18.19 30.83 33.46
CA ASP A 639 -18.08 31.99 32.56
C ASP A 639 -16.93 31.85 31.54
N ASP A 640 -16.00 30.90 31.74
CA ASP A 640 -14.74 30.83 30.97
C ASP A 640 -14.90 30.18 29.60
N GLU A 641 -15.94 29.38 29.38
CA GLU A 641 -16.21 28.73 28.09
C GLU A 641 -16.55 29.76 27.01
N ASP A 642 -17.45 30.70 27.32
CA ASP A 642 -17.82 31.77 26.38
C ASP A 642 -16.69 32.80 26.26
N PHE A 643 -15.99 33.08 27.36
CA PHE A 643 -14.89 34.05 27.36
C PHE A 643 -13.69 33.58 26.54
N SER A 644 -13.33 32.28 26.61
CA SER A 644 -12.23 31.73 25.80
C SER A 644 -12.55 31.75 24.30
N LYS A 645 -13.82 31.58 23.88
CA LYS A 645 -14.21 31.76 22.45
C LYS A 645 -13.94 33.18 21.96
N ILE A 646 -14.29 34.18 22.78
CA ILE A 646 -14.04 35.59 22.48
C ILE A 646 -12.54 35.86 22.33
N LEU A 647 -11.71 35.26 23.20
CA LEU A 647 -10.26 35.42 23.16
C LEU A 647 -9.62 34.75 21.95
N VAL A 648 -10.07 33.54 21.57
CA VAL A 648 -9.60 32.85 20.35
C VAL A 648 -9.97 33.65 19.10
N HIS A 649 -11.20 34.17 19.02
CA HIS A 649 -11.60 35.04 17.91
C HIS A 649 -10.75 36.31 17.84
N ARG A 650 -10.47 36.94 18.97
CA ARG A 650 -9.66 38.16 19.05
C ARG A 650 -8.21 37.94 18.63
N HIS A 651 -7.59 36.84 19.03
CA HIS A 651 -6.16 36.59 18.78
C HIS A 651 -5.89 35.93 17.43
N PHE A 652 -6.75 35.00 17.00
CA PHE A 652 -6.53 34.20 15.79
C PHE A 652 -7.46 34.55 14.63
N GLY A 653 -8.46 35.42 14.83
CA GLY A 653 -9.42 35.82 13.78
C GLY A 653 -10.48 34.76 13.44
N ILE A 654 -10.67 33.75 14.31
CA ILE A 654 -11.51 32.57 14.05
C ILE A 654 -12.79 32.63 14.85
N THR A 655 -13.95 32.49 14.20
CA THR A 655 -15.25 32.42 14.87
C THR A 655 -15.61 30.96 15.16
N LEU A 656 -15.48 30.53 16.41
CA LEU A 656 -15.90 29.20 16.85
C LEU A 656 -17.44 29.16 16.99
N SER A 657 -18.13 28.28 16.25
CA SER A 657 -19.59 28.19 16.25
C SER A 657 -20.14 27.58 17.55
N MET A 658 -21.34 28.00 17.96
CA MET A 658 -22.08 27.40 19.08
C MET A 658 -22.82 26.13 18.64
N THR A 659 -22.14 25.07 18.23
CA THR A 659 -22.75 23.73 18.15
C THR A 659 -21.66 22.65 18.10
N CYS A 660 -21.32 22.07 19.24
CA CYS A 660 -20.75 20.72 19.28
C CYS A 660 -21.91 19.72 19.25
N ASN A 661 -22.39 19.37 18.07
CA ASN A 661 -23.04 18.08 17.87
C ASN A 661 -22.10 17.28 16.97
N GLY A 662 -21.35 16.36 17.59
CA GLY A 662 -20.44 15.48 16.88
C GLY A 662 -21.20 14.64 15.88
N PHE A 663 -21.02 14.92 14.59
CA PHE A 663 -21.35 14.00 13.49
C PHE A 663 -20.58 14.29 12.18
N ASP A 664 -19.72 15.31 12.11
CA ASP A 664 -19.09 15.74 10.85
C ASP A 664 -17.71 15.10 10.55
N ASP A 665 -17.15 14.29 11.44
CA ASP A 665 -15.87 13.59 11.20
C ASP A 665 -15.98 12.32 10.33
N LEU A 666 -17.16 12.03 9.75
CA LEU A 666 -17.36 10.84 8.91
C LEU A 666 -17.17 11.07 7.41
N PHE A 667 -16.99 12.31 6.95
CA PHE A 667 -16.95 12.63 5.51
C PHE A 667 -15.55 12.70 4.88
N PHE A 668 -14.47 12.54 5.65
CA PHE A 668 -13.11 12.62 5.12
C PHE A 668 -12.50 11.27 4.68
N PHE A 669 -13.20 10.14 4.86
CA PHE A 669 -12.63 8.79 4.62
C PHE A 669 -13.33 7.93 3.56
N LEU A 670 -14.21 8.50 2.75
CA LEU A 670 -14.84 7.79 1.63
C LEU A 670 -14.72 8.59 0.33
N ASN A 671 -13.55 8.49 -0.31
CA ASN A 671 -13.43 8.64 -1.76
C ASN A 671 -12.93 7.32 -2.35
N LEU A 672 -13.82 6.73 -3.16
CA LEU A 672 -13.70 5.51 -3.96
C LEU A 672 -12.74 5.66 -5.15
#